data_AF-A0AA36I319-F1
#
_entry.id   AF-A0AA36I319-F1
#
_cell.length_a   1.000
_cell.length_b   1.000
_cell.length_c   1.000
_cell.angle_alpha   90.00
_cell.angle_beta   90.00
_cell.angle_gamma   90.00
#
_symmetry.space_group_name_H-M   'P 1'
#
loop_
_entity.id
_entity.type
_entity.pdbx_description
1 polymer ?
#
loop_
_entity_poly.entity_id
_entity_poly.type
_entity_poly.pdbx_seq_one_letter_code
_entity_poly.pdbx_strand_id
1 'polypeptide(L)'
;MLALGHDLVSLRNMVTRSTTACFEPSLDYCVVKMPRWDIDKFPTVERTLGTQMKSVGEVMSIARSFPEAMQKALRMVNEGSVGFDESWYLRARAGAAVSKDGNIEEELQKPGPLRMWAIAHAFQQGFTVETVHALTRIDRWFLGKLFSVHQARKRMESLGSLEKLTEAGPEFLRRMKQLGFCDRQIGKAIKDSDLAVMQLRAGWHIRPCVKQVDTLAAEFPAQTNYLYLTYVGEENDVVPLGNEQLAAHKAALYDTAFGSRLEESGFQLPDKMHARASPCQKANASPMWKGKASKQEPPPLELVPSQKPEVPAYIVLGSGCYRIGASVEFDWSAVSAVRTIRQTGHRALVINCNPETVSTDYDESDRLYFEELTLETVAEIVRFEQPEGTVVSVGGQTPNNLAPKLDQLGIRILGTAAANIDRAEDRSKFSAMCDELGIDQPEWSQFVRLEEATDFARLVGYPVLVRPSYVLSGAAMRVIDDEQQLKGFLGTAAVVEQEFPVVISKYVQGAREIEFDGIGRNGQVINYAISEHVEDAGTHSGDATLLLPAQRLHLETHRRVMHIASQLCKALNISGPFNVQFMALEDSCFSMRSVKVIECNVRASRTVPFVSKTFNVNFIEQATRVMLGQEVSKQKVYAHDFEFVACKAPMFSFLRLSGADPHLGVEMQSTGEVACFGHNAHEAFLKSLIASGVQISKIFEPCGVLLALNPKDKAAVAKYLPLLDEMGFKIFATHGTASFLEASKPQRNANNSAICVTPLAKSADGVVSAITEKTVKLVICTPSSRDSAGQTPGYKIRRKALETGACLIVNMQQALMLIDALYEKFTLERQGKDFWTLDSWQECHRIG
;
A
#
# COMPACT_ATOMS: atom_id res chain seq x y z
N MET A 1 28.86 -0.23 15.19
CA MET A 1 29.61 -0.88 16.27
C MET A 1 30.71 -1.79 15.75
N LEU A 2 30.40 -2.93 15.10
CA LEU A 2 31.44 -3.80 14.51
C LEU A 2 32.30 -3.05 13.47
N ALA A 3 31.67 -2.31 12.54
CA ALA A 3 32.37 -1.46 11.57
C ALA A 3 33.18 -0.31 12.20
N LEU A 4 32.98 -0.02 13.49
CA LEU A 4 33.75 0.97 14.25
C LEU A 4 34.85 0.31 15.12
N GLY A 5 35.09 -0.99 14.97
CA GLY A 5 36.18 -1.72 15.64
C GLY A 5 35.80 -2.48 16.91
N HIS A 6 34.51 -2.53 17.29
CA HIS A 6 34.05 -3.36 18.41
C HIS A 6 33.98 -4.84 18.02
N ASP A 7 34.25 -5.73 18.97
CA ASP A 7 34.01 -7.18 18.81
C ASP A 7 32.64 -7.60 19.40
N LEU A 8 32.18 -8.81 19.07
CA LEU A 8 30.88 -9.32 19.55
C LEU A 8 30.81 -9.53 21.07
N VAL A 9 31.97 -9.69 21.74
CA VAL A 9 32.05 -9.92 23.19
C VAL A 9 31.85 -8.60 23.94
N SER A 10 32.34 -7.50 23.36
CA SER A 10 32.22 -6.14 23.89
C SER A 10 30.81 -5.55 23.74
N LEU A 11 29.98 -6.14 22.88
CA LEU A 11 28.62 -5.70 22.63
C LEU A 11 27.64 -6.48 23.50
N ARG A 12 26.70 -5.78 24.13
CA ARG A 12 25.61 -6.40 24.89
C ARG A 12 24.47 -6.82 23.97
N ASN A 13 23.80 -7.91 24.34
CA ASN A 13 22.53 -8.27 23.74
C ASN A 13 21.44 -7.32 24.23
N MET A 14 20.81 -6.60 23.30
CA MET A 14 19.76 -5.61 23.59
C MET A 14 18.47 -6.22 24.16
N VAL A 15 18.21 -7.49 23.84
CA VAL A 15 17.02 -8.26 24.22
C VAL A 15 17.07 -8.69 25.67
N THR A 16 18.17 -9.33 26.09
CA THR A 16 18.32 -9.87 27.45
C THR A 16 18.96 -8.86 28.41
N ARG A 17 19.77 -7.92 27.88
CA ARG A 17 20.59 -6.94 28.61
C ARG A 17 21.64 -7.53 29.57
N SER A 18 21.61 -8.84 29.78
CA SER A 18 22.46 -9.60 30.70
C SER A 18 23.51 -10.45 29.97
N THR A 19 23.32 -10.70 28.66
CA THR A 19 24.26 -11.48 27.84
C THR A 19 24.99 -10.61 26.80
N THR A 20 26.05 -11.13 26.19
CA THR A 20 26.77 -10.46 25.09
C THR A 20 26.11 -10.76 23.74
N ALA A 21 26.48 -10.03 22.69
CA ALA A 21 26.05 -10.32 21.32
C ALA A 21 26.75 -11.55 20.72
N CYS A 22 27.77 -12.12 21.38
CA CYS A 22 28.51 -13.30 20.95
C CYS A 22 27.81 -14.62 21.33
N PHE A 23 26.68 -14.94 20.70
CA PHE A 23 25.95 -16.20 20.88
C PHE A 23 25.16 -16.58 19.62
N GLU A 24 24.70 -17.82 19.54
CA GLU A 24 23.76 -18.27 18.51
C GLU A 24 22.35 -18.30 19.10
N PRO A 25 21.38 -17.54 18.55
CA PRO A 25 20.02 -17.54 19.05
C PRO A 25 19.35 -18.92 18.99
N SER A 26 18.58 -19.24 20.02
CA SER A 26 17.71 -20.43 20.08
C SER A 26 16.25 -19.97 20.08
N LEU A 27 15.42 -20.64 19.28
CA LEU A 27 14.03 -20.24 19.04
C LEU A 27 13.12 -21.40 19.48
N ASP A 28 12.17 -21.14 20.37
CA ASP A 28 11.12 -22.09 20.79
C ASP A 28 9.84 -21.97 19.94
N TYR A 29 9.94 -21.26 18.80
CA TYR A 29 8.87 -21.02 17.85
C TYR A 29 9.34 -21.20 16.40
N CYS A 30 8.37 -21.31 15.49
CA CYS A 30 8.55 -21.36 14.06
C CYS A 30 8.22 -20.01 13.43
N VAL A 31 9.08 -19.55 12.53
CA VAL A 31 8.87 -18.36 11.73
C VAL A 31 8.61 -18.77 10.29
N VAL A 32 7.54 -18.27 9.70
CA VAL A 32 7.24 -18.44 8.27
C VAL A 32 7.23 -17.08 7.60
N LYS A 33 8.06 -16.93 6.58
CA LYS A 33 8.05 -15.79 5.67
C LYS A 33 7.33 -16.18 4.39
N MET A 34 6.44 -15.32 3.90
CA MET A 34 5.75 -15.54 2.63
C MET A 34 5.83 -14.28 1.76
N PRO A 35 6.27 -14.38 0.48
CA PRO A 35 6.33 -13.23 -0.40
C PRO A 35 4.93 -12.80 -0.87
N ARG A 36 4.81 -11.52 -1.21
CA ARG A 36 3.66 -10.91 -1.87
C ARG A 36 4.00 -10.63 -3.34
N TRP A 37 3.05 -10.93 -4.22
CA TRP A 37 3.13 -10.65 -5.65
C TRP A 37 1.89 -9.90 -6.10
N ASP A 38 2.09 -8.93 -6.99
CA ASP A 38 1.02 -8.19 -7.68
C ASP A 38 1.18 -8.32 -9.21
N ILE A 39 1.55 -9.52 -9.68
CA ILE A 39 1.77 -9.80 -11.11
C ILE A 39 0.49 -9.60 -11.93
N ASP A 40 -0.69 -9.72 -11.31
CA ASP A 40 -1.98 -9.50 -11.99
C ASP A 40 -2.15 -8.07 -12.54
N LYS A 41 -1.40 -7.08 -12.02
CA LYS A 41 -1.34 -5.70 -12.55
C LYS A 41 -0.60 -5.60 -13.89
N PHE A 42 0.06 -6.68 -14.31
CA PHE A 42 0.88 -6.75 -15.51
C PHE A 42 0.44 -7.95 -16.39
N PRO A 43 -0.61 -7.79 -17.22
CA PRO A 43 -1.28 -8.91 -17.89
C PRO A 43 -0.39 -9.68 -18.86
N THR A 44 0.65 -9.05 -19.38
CA THR A 44 1.61 -9.63 -20.35
C THR A 44 2.82 -10.28 -19.68
N VAL A 45 2.93 -10.22 -18.35
CA VAL A 45 4.07 -10.78 -17.61
C VAL A 45 3.88 -12.27 -17.37
N GLU A 46 4.95 -13.03 -17.56
CA GLU A 46 4.96 -14.45 -17.22
C GLU A 46 4.78 -14.65 -15.70
N ARG A 47 3.79 -15.46 -15.33
CA ARG A 47 3.45 -15.75 -13.92
C ARG A 47 4.39 -16.75 -13.25
N THR A 48 5.18 -17.50 -14.01
CA THR A 48 6.16 -18.45 -13.49
C THR A 48 7.22 -17.73 -12.64
N LEU A 49 7.49 -18.28 -11.47
CA LEU A 49 8.53 -17.85 -10.55
C LEU A 49 9.84 -18.56 -10.90
N GLY A 50 10.95 -17.83 -10.82
CA GLY A 50 12.28 -18.34 -11.13
C GLY A 50 13.32 -17.74 -10.21
N THR A 51 14.57 -17.70 -10.67
CA THR A 51 15.70 -17.15 -9.90
C THR A 51 15.64 -15.63 -9.76
N GLN A 52 14.98 -14.93 -10.69
CA GLN A 52 14.76 -13.49 -10.62
C GLN A 52 13.54 -13.16 -9.75
N MET A 53 13.75 -12.35 -8.71
CA MET A 53 12.67 -11.92 -7.82
C MET A 53 11.62 -11.09 -8.56
N LYS A 54 10.35 -11.47 -8.38
CA LYS A 54 9.15 -10.75 -8.85
C LYS A 54 8.24 -10.29 -7.71
N SER A 55 8.58 -10.62 -6.46
CA SER A 55 7.80 -10.21 -5.28
C SER A 55 7.97 -8.70 -5.02
N VAL A 56 6.91 -8.08 -4.52
CA VAL A 56 6.84 -6.64 -4.22
C VAL A 56 6.88 -6.32 -2.72
N GLY A 57 6.80 -7.37 -1.90
CA GLY A 57 6.88 -7.28 -0.45
C GLY A 57 6.80 -8.67 0.17
N GLU A 58 6.71 -8.73 1.48
CA GLU A 58 6.64 -9.97 2.24
C GLU A 58 5.93 -9.79 3.57
N VAL A 59 5.56 -10.92 4.17
CA VAL A 59 5.07 -10.99 5.54
C VAL A 59 5.86 -12.02 6.30
N MET A 60 5.85 -11.87 7.61
CA MET A 60 6.39 -12.85 8.53
C MET A 60 5.32 -13.22 9.56
N SER A 61 5.27 -14.49 9.94
CA SER A 61 4.37 -14.96 10.99
C SER A 61 5.15 -15.79 11.98
N ILE A 62 4.84 -15.63 13.26
CA ILE A 62 5.46 -16.35 14.36
C ILE A 62 4.39 -17.23 15.01
N ALA A 63 4.69 -18.50 15.24
CA ALA A 63 3.84 -19.41 15.99
C ALA A 63 4.65 -20.60 16.53
N ARG A 64 4.11 -21.34 17.50
CA ARG A 64 4.79 -22.51 18.08
C ARG A 64 4.68 -23.80 17.24
N SER A 65 3.99 -23.74 16.11
CA SER A 65 3.95 -24.85 15.15
C SER A 65 3.95 -24.35 13.71
N PHE A 66 4.53 -25.14 12.81
CA PHE A 66 4.53 -24.82 11.38
C PHE A 66 3.11 -24.65 10.78
N PRO A 67 2.11 -25.52 11.05
CA PRO A 67 0.75 -25.30 10.57
C PRO A 67 0.16 -23.95 11.01
N GLU A 68 0.36 -23.59 12.28
CA GLU A 68 -0.15 -22.32 12.82
C GLU A 68 0.51 -21.12 12.13
N ALA A 69 1.85 -21.10 12.07
CA ALA A 69 2.60 -20.04 11.40
C ALA A 69 2.19 -19.92 9.92
N MET A 70 2.17 -21.05 9.20
CA MET A 70 1.83 -21.05 7.78
C MET A 70 0.43 -20.51 7.48
N GLN A 71 -0.57 -20.85 8.30
CA GLN A 71 -1.91 -20.30 8.11
C GLN A 71 -1.99 -18.80 8.38
N LYS A 72 -1.26 -18.29 9.40
CA LYS A 72 -1.13 -16.85 9.68
C LYS A 72 -0.48 -16.14 8.50
N ALA A 73 0.67 -16.63 8.01
CA ALA A 73 1.37 -16.04 6.86
C ALA A 73 0.46 -15.95 5.61
N LEU A 74 -0.32 -17.00 5.31
CA LEU A 74 -1.22 -17.01 4.16
C LEU A 74 -2.35 -15.96 4.24
N ARG A 75 -2.79 -15.61 5.45
CA ARG A 75 -3.78 -14.55 5.68
C ARG A 75 -3.13 -13.17 5.64
N MET A 76 -1.91 -13.04 6.18
CA MET A 76 -1.15 -11.79 6.16
C MET A 76 -0.79 -11.35 4.73
N VAL A 77 -0.44 -12.27 3.82
CA VAL A 77 -0.09 -11.93 2.42
C VAL A 77 -1.29 -11.41 1.63
N ASN A 78 -2.51 -11.88 1.92
CA ASN A 78 -3.69 -11.51 1.14
C ASN A 78 -4.96 -11.51 1.97
N GLU A 79 -5.61 -10.36 2.08
CA GLU A 79 -6.88 -10.17 2.81
C GLU A 79 -8.04 -11.07 2.31
N GLY A 80 -7.97 -11.48 1.05
CA GLY A 80 -8.93 -12.41 0.44
C GLY A 80 -8.72 -13.88 0.87
N SER A 81 -7.52 -14.22 1.34
CA SER A 81 -7.15 -15.55 1.81
C SER A 81 -7.61 -15.75 3.25
N VAL A 82 -8.18 -16.92 3.55
CA VAL A 82 -8.56 -17.31 4.92
C VAL A 82 -7.54 -18.25 5.56
N GLY A 83 -6.48 -18.61 4.84
CA GLY A 83 -5.49 -19.61 5.25
C GLY A 83 -5.24 -20.63 4.14
N PHE A 84 -4.92 -21.87 4.52
CA PHE A 84 -4.64 -22.94 3.57
C PHE A 84 -5.93 -23.61 3.08
N ASP A 85 -6.55 -23.05 2.04
CA ASP A 85 -7.73 -23.61 1.34
C ASP A 85 -7.69 -23.38 -0.19
N GLU A 86 -8.62 -24.01 -0.92
CA GLU A 86 -8.70 -23.90 -2.39
C GLU A 86 -9.41 -22.64 -2.89
N SER A 87 -10.06 -21.87 -2.00
CA SER A 87 -11.01 -20.85 -2.42
C SER A 87 -10.36 -19.64 -3.05
N TRP A 88 -9.19 -19.24 -2.56
CA TRP A 88 -8.40 -18.19 -3.19
C TRP A 88 -7.90 -18.62 -4.57
N TYR A 89 -7.43 -19.87 -4.71
CA TYR A 89 -7.01 -20.43 -5.99
C TYR A 89 -8.15 -20.43 -7.02
N LEU A 90 -9.33 -20.92 -6.63
CA LEU A 90 -10.51 -20.97 -7.50
C LEU A 90 -10.98 -19.56 -7.91
N ARG A 91 -11.03 -18.62 -6.97
CA ARG A 91 -11.40 -17.22 -7.26
C ARG A 91 -10.40 -16.56 -8.22
N ALA A 92 -9.10 -16.71 -7.96
CA ALA A 92 -8.07 -16.13 -8.80
C ALA A 92 -8.10 -16.71 -10.23
N ARG A 93 -8.51 -17.98 -10.39
CA ARG A 93 -8.71 -18.60 -11.70
C ARG A 93 -10.00 -18.19 -12.38
N ALA A 94 -11.10 -18.00 -11.66
CA ALA A 94 -12.35 -17.52 -12.24
C ALA A 94 -12.20 -16.13 -12.89
N GLY A 95 -11.36 -15.26 -12.30
CA GLY A 95 -11.04 -13.94 -12.84
C GLY A 95 -10.03 -13.92 -13.99
N ALA A 96 -9.31 -15.02 -14.24
CA ALA A 96 -8.39 -15.14 -15.36
C ALA A 96 -9.11 -15.81 -16.53
N ALA A 97 -8.90 -15.36 -17.77
CA ALA A 97 -9.45 -16.00 -18.99
C ALA A 97 -8.78 -17.36 -19.29
N VAL A 98 -8.52 -18.16 -18.26
CA VAL A 98 -7.94 -19.50 -18.31
C VAL A 98 -9.08 -20.48 -18.12
N SER A 99 -9.11 -21.56 -18.92
CA SER A 99 -10.09 -22.63 -18.78
C SER A 99 -10.22 -23.08 -17.31
N LYS A 100 -11.46 -23.41 -16.91
CA LYS A 100 -11.73 -24.07 -15.62
C LYS A 100 -10.92 -25.38 -15.47
N ASP A 101 -10.46 -25.93 -16.59
CA ASP A 101 -9.64 -27.15 -16.71
C ASP A 101 -8.15 -26.87 -16.97
N GLY A 102 -7.53 -25.86 -16.34
CA GLY A 102 -6.07 -25.81 -16.37
C GLY A 102 -5.48 -26.97 -15.58
N ASN A 103 -4.49 -27.64 -16.16
CA ASN A 103 -3.86 -28.79 -15.55
C ASN A 103 -3.21 -28.41 -14.21
N ILE A 104 -3.81 -28.83 -13.09
CA ILE A 104 -3.28 -28.61 -11.74
C ILE A 104 -1.83 -29.12 -11.62
N GLU A 105 -1.46 -30.17 -12.36
CA GLU A 105 -0.10 -30.70 -12.36
C GLU A 105 0.90 -29.69 -12.94
N GLU A 106 0.49 -28.91 -13.95
CA GLU A 106 1.33 -27.88 -14.55
C GLU A 106 1.58 -26.74 -13.55
N GLU A 107 0.56 -26.29 -12.82
CA GLU A 107 0.69 -25.28 -11.75
C GLU A 107 1.56 -25.76 -10.58
N LEU A 108 1.51 -27.06 -10.28
CA LEU A 108 2.37 -27.65 -9.27
C LEU A 108 3.81 -27.78 -9.76
N GLN A 109 4.04 -28.09 -11.03
CA GLN A 109 5.38 -28.21 -11.63
C GLN A 109 6.04 -26.85 -11.87
N LYS A 110 5.29 -25.88 -12.41
CA LYS A 110 5.75 -24.53 -12.72
C LYS A 110 5.35 -23.59 -11.59
N PRO A 111 6.26 -23.25 -10.66
CA PRO A 111 5.90 -22.47 -9.49
C PRO A 111 5.32 -21.10 -9.89
N GLY A 112 4.12 -20.78 -9.43
CA GLY A 112 3.51 -19.46 -9.56
C GLY A 112 3.13 -18.86 -8.20
N PRO A 113 2.68 -17.59 -8.14
CA PRO A 113 2.20 -16.96 -6.91
C PRO A 113 1.09 -17.76 -6.21
N LEU A 114 0.26 -18.47 -6.98
CA LEU A 114 -0.88 -19.23 -6.46
C LEU A 114 -0.53 -20.65 -6.00
N ARG A 115 0.72 -21.10 -6.14
CA ARG A 115 1.13 -22.51 -5.97
C ARG A 115 0.73 -23.07 -4.60
N MET A 116 0.80 -22.29 -3.53
CA MET A 116 0.42 -22.76 -2.20
C MET A 116 -1.07 -23.12 -2.09
N TRP A 117 -1.94 -22.28 -2.65
CA TRP A 117 -3.37 -22.57 -2.71
C TRP A 117 -3.70 -23.64 -3.76
N ALA A 118 -2.90 -23.75 -4.83
CA ALA A 118 -2.99 -24.85 -5.78
C ALA A 118 -2.71 -26.21 -5.11
N ILE A 119 -1.75 -26.30 -4.18
CA ILE A 119 -1.52 -27.51 -3.38
C ILE A 119 -2.76 -27.86 -2.54
N ALA A 120 -3.42 -26.88 -1.92
CA ALA A 120 -4.65 -27.12 -1.17
C ALA A 120 -5.77 -27.68 -2.06
N HIS A 121 -5.88 -27.18 -3.30
CA HIS A 121 -6.79 -27.69 -4.32
C HIS A 121 -6.41 -29.09 -4.81
N ALA A 122 -5.13 -29.38 -5.01
CA ALA A 122 -4.67 -30.72 -5.40
C ALA A 122 -5.02 -31.77 -4.33
N PHE A 123 -4.84 -31.45 -3.05
CA PHE A 123 -5.30 -32.32 -1.96
C PHE A 123 -6.81 -32.51 -1.97
N GLN A 124 -7.59 -31.47 -2.30
CA GLN A 124 -9.05 -31.59 -2.49
C GLN A 124 -9.41 -32.56 -3.62
N GLN A 125 -8.63 -32.58 -4.70
CA GLN A 125 -8.79 -33.49 -5.83
C GLN A 125 -8.26 -34.91 -5.56
N GLY A 126 -7.75 -35.19 -4.35
CA GLY A 126 -7.29 -36.52 -3.94
C GLY A 126 -5.80 -36.80 -4.20
N PHE A 127 -5.00 -35.80 -4.56
CA PHE A 127 -3.56 -35.97 -4.69
C PHE A 127 -2.94 -36.35 -3.35
N THR A 128 -1.98 -37.29 -3.38
CA THR A 128 -1.23 -37.69 -2.18
C THR A 128 -0.05 -36.76 -1.92
N VAL A 129 0.51 -36.80 -0.70
CA VAL A 129 1.75 -36.09 -0.37
C VAL A 129 2.89 -36.46 -1.32
N GLU A 130 2.99 -37.73 -1.72
CA GLU A 130 4.03 -38.21 -2.65
C GLU A 130 3.82 -37.65 -4.07
N THR A 131 2.57 -37.62 -4.53
CA THR A 131 2.24 -37.04 -5.85
C THR A 131 2.59 -35.54 -5.88
N VAL A 132 2.20 -34.78 -4.86
CA VAL A 132 2.53 -33.36 -4.77
C VAL A 132 4.04 -33.14 -4.61
N HIS A 133 4.75 -33.97 -3.85
CA HIS A 133 6.21 -33.90 -3.74
C HIS A 133 6.90 -34.12 -5.09
N ALA A 134 6.48 -35.13 -5.85
CA ALA A 134 7.05 -35.44 -7.15
C ALA A 134 6.93 -34.27 -8.14
N LEU A 135 5.79 -33.57 -8.10
CA LEU A 135 5.52 -32.40 -8.95
C LEU A 135 6.22 -31.14 -8.45
N THR A 136 6.18 -30.88 -7.13
CA THR A 136 6.59 -29.59 -6.58
C THR A 136 8.05 -29.52 -6.13
N ARG A 137 8.61 -30.68 -5.78
CA ARG A 137 9.89 -30.87 -5.05
C ARG A 137 9.92 -30.26 -3.65
N ILE A 138 8.78 -29.80 -3.12
CA ILE A 138 8.66 -29.36 -1.71
C ILE A 138 8.83 -30.57 -0.81
N ASP A 139 9.61 -30.44 0.26
CA ASP A 139 9.90 -31.55 1.16
C ASP A 139 8.62 -32.18 1.76
N ARG A 140 8.64 -33.50 1.91
CA ARG A 140 7.51 -34.30 2.41
C ARG A 140 7.07 -33.86 3.80
N TRP A 141 7.99 -33.37 4.63
CA TRP A 141 7.67 -32.88 5.97
C TRP A 141 6.67 -31.71 5.90
N PHE A 142 6.95 -30.68 5.08
CA PHE A 142 6.05 -29.53 4.91
C PHE A 142 4.72 -29.97 4.31
N LEU A 143 4.76 -30.78 3.25
CA LEU A 143 3.54 -31.26 2.58
C LEU A 143 2.69 -32.13 3.51
N GLY A 144 3.30 -32.96 4.37
CA GLY A 144 2.60 -33.75 5.38
C GLY A 144 1.90 -32.89 6.43
N LYS A 145 2.53 -31.78 6.85
CA LYS A 145 1.89 -30.81 7.74
C LYS A 145 0.72 -30.10 7.06
N LEU A 146 0.88 -29.65 5.81
CA LEU A 146 -0.20 -29.04 5.02
C LEU A 146 -1.35 -30.03 4.77
N PHE A 147 -1.04 -31.30 4.52
CA PHE A 147 -2.04 -32.35 4.36
C PHE A 147 -2.83 -32.58 5.66
N SER A 148 -2.19 -32.49 6.82
CA SER A 148 -2.91 -32.55 8.11
C SER A 148 -3.88 -31.38 8.31
N VAL A 149 -3.53 -30.17 7.84
CA VAL A 149 -4.45 -29.02 7.82
C VAL A 149 -5.62 -29.31 6.87
N HIS A 150 -5.34 -29.83 5.67
CA HIS A 150 -6.38 -30.22 4.73
C HIS A 150 -7.37 -31.25 5.33
N GLN A 151 -6.87 -32.29 5.99
CA GLN A 151 -7.69 -33.31 6.66
C GLN A 151 -8.52 -32.73 7.81
N ALA A 152 -7.94 -31.85 8.62
CA ALA A 152 -8.65 -31.15 9.69
C ALA A 152 -9.80 -30.31 9.14
N ARG A 153 -9.58 -29.57 8.04
CA ARG A 153 -10.64 -28.83 7.33
C ARG A 153 -11.75 -29.75 6.85
N LYS A 154 -11.43 -30.87 6.17
CA LYS A 154 -12.42 -31.87 5.73
C LYS A 154 -13.30 -32.38 6.87
N ARG A 155 -12.69 -32.60 8.04
CA ARG A 155 -13.43 -32.99 9.24
C ARG A 155 -14.36 -31.88 9.73
N MET A 156 -13.95 -30.62 9.70
CA MET A 156 -14.85 -29.50 10.01
C MET A 156 -16.01 -29.38 9.01
N GLU A 157 -15.73 -29.55 7.72
CA GLU A 157 -16.74 -29.54 6.66
C GLU A 157 -17.79 -30.65 6.84
N SER A 158 -17.38 -31.83 7.35
CA SER A 158 -18.33 -32.91 7.66
C SER A 158 -19.28 -32.60 8.82
N LEU A 159 -18.93 -31.65 9.70
CA LEU A 159 -19.86 -31.16 10.72
C LEU A 159 -20.96 -30.33 10.04
N GLY A 160 -20.57 -29.32 9.25
CA GLY A 160 -21.49 -28.58 8.37
C GLY A 160 -22.53 -27.71 9.08
N SER A 161 -22.44 -27.53 10.40
CA SER A 161 -23.23 -26.57 11.19
C SER A 161 -22.56 -26.21 12.52
N LEU A 162 -22.94 -25.07 13.10
CA LEU A 162 -22.48 -24.62 14.42
C LEU A 162 -22.94 -25.54 15.56
N GLU A 163 -24.14 -26.11 15.45
CA GLU A 163 -24.67 -27.08 16.43
C GLU A 163 -23.76 -28.30 16.56
N LYS A 164 -23.38 -28.89 15.42
CA LYS A 164 -22.47 -30.05 15.41
C LYS A 164 -21.05 -29.70 15.83
N LEU A 165 -20.59 -28.47 15.57
CA LEU A 165 -19.33 -27.97 16.13
C LEU A 165 -19.41 -27.87 17.67
N THR A 166 -20.55 -27.43 18.18
CA THR A 166 -20.81 -27.36 19.63
C THR A 166 -20.82 -28.77 20.25
N GLU A 167 -21.45 -29.74 19.59
CA GLU A 167 -21.45 -31.16 19.99
C GLU A 167 -20.05 -31.80 19.95
N ALA A 168 -19.19 -31.41 18.99
CA ALA A 168 -17.81 -31.88 18.91
C ALA A 168 -16.94 -31.40 20.10
N GLY A 169 -17.39 -30.37 20.82
CA GLY A 169 -16.84 -29.92 22.09
C GLY A 169 -15.63 -28.97 22.00
N PRO A 170 -15.24 -28.37 23.15
CA PRO A 170 -14.22 -27.33 23.21
C PRO A 170 -12.82 -27.80 22.81
N GLU A 171 -12.45 -29.05 23.11
CA GLU A 171 -11.14 -29.59 22.72
C GLU A 171 -10.98 -29.71 21.21
N PHE A 172 -12.06 -30.00 20.49
CA PHE A 172 -12.02 -30.04 19.03
C PHE A 172 -11.74 -28.65 18.46
N LEU A 173 -12.48 -27.63 18.93
CA LEU A 173 -12.28 -26.25 18.49
C LEU A 173 -10.88 -25.74 18.86
N ARG A 174 -10.41 -25.99 20.09
CA ARG A 174 -9.04 -25.64 20.52
C ARG A 174 -7.99 -26.25 19.59
N ARG A 175 -8.14 -27.52 19.22
CA ARG A 175 -7.22 -28.18 18.29
C ARG A 175 -7.23 -27.56 16.89
N MET A 176 -8.38 -27.10 16.41
CA MET A 176 -8.44 -26.35 15.14
C MET A 176 -7.70 -25.01 15.27
N LYS A 177 -7.87 -24.28 16.37
CA LYS A 177 -7.12 -23.04 16.61
C LYS A 177 -5.61 -23.27 16.71
N GLN A 178 -5.16 -24.37 17.35
CA GLN A 178 -3.76 -24.79 17.41
C GLN A 178 -3.15 -25.16 16.05
N LEU A 179 -3.97 -25.53 15.07
CA LEU A 179 -3.56 -25.72 13.68
C LEU A 179 -3.56 -24.41 12.87
N GLY A 180 -3.89 -23.27 13.50
CA GLY A 180 -3.92 -21.94 12.89
C GLY A 180 -5.19 -21.59 12.13
N PHE A 181 -6.29 -22.33 12.30
CA PHE A 181 -7.56 -22.00 11.63
C PHE A 181 -8.14 -20.70 12.22
N CYS A 182 -8.41 -19.70 11.37
CA CYS A 182 -9.12 -18.50 11.79
C CYS A 182 -10.63 -18.76 11.90
N ASP A 183 -11.33 -17.91 12.67
CA ASP A 183 -12.77 -18.04 12.92
C ASP A 183 -13.57 -17.97 11.60
N ARG A 184 -13.08 -17.18 10.62
CA ARG A 184 -13.64 -17.10 9.26
C ARG A 184 -13.51 -18.40 8.46
N GLN A 185 -12.39 -19.09 8.55
CA GLN A 185 -12.18 -20.37 7.87
C GLN A 185 -13.05 -21.47 8.49
N ILE A 186 -13.18 -21.46 9.83
CA ILE A 186 -14.07 -22.38 10.57
C ILE A 186 -15.52 -22.11 10.19
N GLY A 187 -15.99 -20.86 10.29
CA GLY A 187 -17.36 -20.46 9.96
C GLY A 187 -17.74 -20.89 8.55
N LYS A 188 -16.86 -20.64 7.57
CA LYS A 188 -17.06 -21.12 6.19
C LYS A 188 -17.19 -22.64 6.08
N ALA A 189 -16.34 -23.41 6.76
CA ALA A 189 -16.38 -24.87 6.73
C ALA A 189 -17.70 -25.42 7.31
N ILE A 190 -18.25 -24.77 8.33
CA ILE A 190 -19.52 -25.15 8.96
C ILE A 190 -20.74 -24.40 8.40
N LYS A 191 -20.57 -23.60 7.34
CA LYS A 191 -21.62 -22.79 6.69
C LYS A 191 -22.31 -21.79 7.66
N ASP A 192 -21.53 -21.15 8.52
CA ASP A 192 -21.96 -20.13 9.47
C ASP A 192 -21.06 -18.89 9.41
N SER A 193 -21.36 -17.88 10.23
CA SER A 193 -20.60 -16.63 10.34
C SER A 193 -19.33 -16.79 11.18
N ASP A 194 -18.32 -15.97 10.89
CA ASP A 194 -17.10 -15.86 11.68
C ASP A 194 -17.37 -15.30 13.09
N LEU A 195 -18.31 -14.36 13.22
CA LEU A 195 -18.77 -13.85 14.51
C LEU A 195 -19.37 -14.93 15.42
N ALA A 196 -20.17 -15.85 14.87
CA ALA A 196 -20.75 -16.95 15.65
C ALA A 196 -19.67 -17.90 16.20
N VAL A 197 -18.65 -18.20 15.39
CA VAL A 197 -17.49 -19.00 15.85
C VAL A 197 -16.70 -18.25 16.92
N MET A 198 -16.47 -16.95 16.73
CA MET A 198 -15.79 -16.10 17.70
C MET A 198 -16.54 -16.07 19.05
N GLN A 199 -17.87 -15.99 19.05
CA GLN A 199 -18.70 -16.05 20.25
C GLN A 199 -18.66 -17.42 20.95
N LEU A 200 -18.75 -18.51 20.19
CA LEU A 200 -18.62 -19.86 20.75
C LEU A 200 -17.26 -20.06 21.41
N ARG A 201 -16.19 -19.65 20.70
CA ARG A 201 -14.81 -19.68 21.17
C ARG A 201 -14.63 -18.85 22.44
N ALA A 202 -15.25 -17.66 22.48
CA ALA A 202 -15.28 -16.79 23.65
C ALA A 202 -15.96 -17.44 24.86
N GLY A 203 -17.15 -18.01 24.67
CA GLY A 203 -17.92 -18.65 25.73
C GLY A 203 -17.26 -19.91 26.31
N TRP A 204 -16.35 -20.54 25.56
CA TRP A 204 -15.52 -21.65 26.03
C TRP A 204 -14.14 -21.25 26.56
N HIS A 205 -13.86 -19.95 26.65
CA HIS A 205 -12.55 -19.42 27.05
C HIS A 205 -11.38 -19.97 26.22
N ILE A 206 -11.60 -20.25 24.94
CA ILE A 206 -10.55 -20.69 24.02
C ILE A 206 -9.89 -19.44 23.43
N ARG A 207 -8.81 -19.00 24.06
CA ARG A 207 -8.10 -17.77 23.70
C ARG A 207 -6.64 -18.06 23.39
N PRO A 208 -5.98 -17.26 22.53
CA PRO A 208 -4.55 -17.39 22.34
C PRO A 208 -3.80 -16.89 23.59
N CYS A 209 -2.61 -17.43 23.80
CA CYS A 209 -1.64 -16.90 24.75
C CYS A 209 -0.73 -15.87 24.07
N VAL A 210 -0.31 -14.87 24.83
CA VAL A 210 0.70 -13.88 24.42
C VAL A 210 2.08 -14.41 24.78
N LYS A 211 2.95 -14.58 23.78
CA LYS A 211 4.31 -15.10 23.96
C LYS A 211 5.36 -14.08 23.55
N GLN A 212 6.51 -14.10 24.22
CA GLN A 212 7.64 -13.20 23.95
C GLN A 212 8.63 -13.82 22.95
N VAL A 213 9.29 -12.94 22.20
CA VAL A 213 10.50 -13.27 21.44
C VAL A 213 11.71 -12.90 22.31
N ASP A 214 12.49 -13.89 22.74
CA ASP A 214 13.53 -13.75 23.76
C ASP A 214 14.95 -14.14 23.30
N THR A 215 15.13 -14.57 22.04
CA THR A 215 16.39 -15.01 21.41
C THR A 215 17.09 -16.23 22.03
N LEU A 216 16.63 -16.71 23.19
CA LEU A 216 17.30 -17.75 23.99
C LEU A 216 16.34 -18.85 24.45
N ALA A 217 15.15 -18.97 23.84
CA ALA A 217 14.17 -20.02 24.13
C ALA A 217 13.88 -20.14 25.64
N ALA A 218 13.65 -19.00 26.28
CA ALA A 218 13.41 -18.82 27.72
C ALA A 218 14.54 -19.26 28.67
N GLU A 219 15.77 -19.49 28.18
CA GLU A 219 16.93 -19.77 29.05
C GLU A 219 17.25 -18.59 29.97
N PHE A 220 17.08 -17.36 29.46
CA PHE A 220 17.23 -16.12 30.21
C PHE A 220 15.94 -15.30 30.12
N PRO A 221 15.54 -14.60 31.21
CA PRO A 221 14.38 -13.72 31.16
C PRO A 221 14.66 -12.58 30.18
N ALA A 222 13.86 -12.49 29.13
CA ALA A 222 13.91 -11.37 28.20
C ALA A 222 13.11 -10.18 28.74
N GLN A 223 13.71 -9.00 28.62
CA GLN A 223 13.01 -7.74 28.84
C GLN A 223 12.55 -7.19 27.50
N THR A 224 11.92 -8.03 26.66
CA THR A 224 11.42 -7.61 25.35
C THR A 224 9.94 -7.30 25.40
N ASN A 225 9.56 -6.34 24.59
CA ASN A 225 8.20 -5.97 24.29
C ASN A 225 7.74 -6.57 22.95
N TYR A 226 8.46 -7.59 22.46
CA TYR A 226 8.23 -8.20 21.16
C TYR A 226 7.41 -9.49 21.30
N LEU A 227 6.17 -9.46 20.82
CA LEU A 227 5.12 -10.40 21.17
C LEU A 227 4.47 -11.05 19.93
N TYR A 228 3.97 -12.28 20.11
CA TYR A 228 3.11 -12.97 19.15
C TYR A 228 2.02 -13.77 19.88
N LEU A 229 0.93 -14.07 19.19
CA LEU A 229 -0.16 -14.90 19.69
C LEU A 229 -0.02 -16.35 19.21
N THR A 230 -0.32 -17.29 20.10
CA THR A 230 -0.40 -18.72 19.78
C THR A 230 -1.43 -19.43 20.65
N TYR A 231 -2.12 -20.42 20.06
CA TYR A 231 -2.99 -21.34 20.82
C TYR A 231 -2.24 -22.55 21.40
N VAL A 232 -0.94 -22.67 21.12
CA VAL A 232 -0.05 -23.72 21.64
C VAL A 232 0.72 -23.16 22.84
N GLY A 233 -0.02 -22.77 23.87
CA GLY A 233 0.51 -22.24 25.13
C GLY A 233 -0.47 -22.48 26.28
N GLU A 234 0.06 -22.46 27.50
CA GLU A 234 -0.73 -22.65 28.72
C GLU A 234 -0.96 -21.32 29.48
N GLU A 235 -0.03 -20.38 29.37
CA GLU A 235 -0.08 -19.06 30.03
C GLU A 235 0.52 -17.95 29.15
N ASN A 236 0.23 -16.69 29.49
CA ASN A 236 0.85 -15.53 28.84
C ASN A 236 2.22 -15.26 29.47
N ASP A 237 3.22 -14.92 28.66
CA ASP A 237 4.56 -14.55 29.15
C ASP A 237 4.57 -13.13 29.76
N VAL A 238 3.57 -12.32 29.41
CA VAL A 238 3.40 -10.96 29.90
C VAL A 238 2.04 -10.78 30.54
N VAL A 239 1.95 -9.83 31.48
CA VAL A 239 0.68 -9.28 31.96
C VAL A 239 0.23 -8.14 31.02
N PRO A 240 -1.04 -7.71 31.01
CA PRO A 240 -1.44 -6.48 30.32
C PRO A 240 -0.58 -5.29 30.76
N LEU A 241 -0.37 -4.29 29.89
CA LEU A 241 0.38 -3.08 30.26
C LEU A 241 -0.25 -2.40 31.49
N GLY A 242 0.35 -2.60 32.68
CA GLY A 242 -0.08 -2.01 33.94
C GLY A 242 0.59 -0.65 34.26
N ASN A 243 0.35 -0.12 35.46
CA ASN A 243 0.74 1.21 35.95
C ASN A 243 2.25 1.45 36.17
N GLU A 244 3.15 0.73 35.50
CA GLU A 244 4.58 0.98 35.65
C GLU A 244 4.95 2.37 35.09
N GLN A 245 5.84 3.09 35.78
CA GLN A 245 6.21 4.45 35.38
C GLN A 245 6.98 4.41 34.04
N LEU A 246 6.54 5.17 33.03
CA LEU A 246 7.28 5.28 31.77
C LEU A 246 8.68 5.86 32.04
N ALA A 247 9.72 5.18 31.54
CA ALA A 247 11.01 5.82 31.39
C ALA A 247 10.87 7.02 30.44
N ALA A 248 11.57 8.12 30.72
CA ALA A 248 11.55 9.29 29.84
C ALA A 248 11.97 8.90 28.40
N HIS A 249 11.28 9.40 27.38
CA HIS A 249 11.51 9.04 25.96
C HIS A 249 12.98 9.19 25.52
N LYS A 250 13.71 10.17 26.07
CA LYS A 250 15.17 10.33 25.86
C LYS A 250 16.01 9.27 26.58
N ALA A 251 15.60 8.80 27.76
CA ALA A 251 16.29 7.70 28.42
C ALA A 251 16.14 6.40 27.63
N ALA A 252 14.98 6.12 27.01
CA ALA A 252 14.79 4.89 26.23
C ALA A 252 15.59 4.82 24.91
N LEU A 253 15.83 5.97 24.25
CA LEU A 253 16.63 6.09 23.02
C LEU A 253 18.15 6.15 23.28
N TYR A 254 18.58 6.58 24.47
CA TYR A 254 20.00 6.75 24.82
C TYR A 254 20.54 5.72 25.84
N ASP A 255 19.69 5.02 26.59
CA ASP A 255 20.12 3.90 27.45
C ASP A 255 20.38 2.61 26.63
N THR A 256 20.19 2.69 25.31
CA THR A 256 20.54 1.65 24.34
C THR A 256 21.85 1.91 23.58
N ALA A 257 22.52 3.07 23.76
CA ALA A 257 23.85 3.29 23.21
C ALA A 257 24.62 4.45 23.88
N PHE A 258 25.74 4.10 24.52
CA PHE A 258 26.92 4.94 24.78
C PHE A 258 26.76 6.18 25.68
N GLY A 259 27.17 5.99 26.94
CA GLY A 259 27.83 7.05 27.72
C GLY A 259 26.97 7.71 28.79
N SER A 260 26.80 7.07 29.95
CA SER A 260 26.65 7.79 31.24
C SER A 260 26.58 6.89 32.49
N ARG A 261 27.08 5.64 32.48
CA ARG A 261 27.28 4.84 33.72
C ARG A 261 28.50 3.93 33.66
N LEU A 262 29.63 4.47 33.23
CA LEU A 262 30.96 3.88 33.44
C LEU A 262 31.66 4.70 34.51
N GLU A 263 31.18 4.57 35.73
CA GLU A 263 31.85 4.81 37.01
C GLU A 263 30.75 4.73 38.08
N GLU A 264 31.01 4.02 39.18
CA GLU A 264 30.12 3.85 40.34
C GLU A 264 28.98 2.82 40.24
N SER A 265 29.31 1.53 40.28
CA SER A 265 28.63 0.61 41.20
C SER A 265 29.47 -0.63 41.49
N GLY A 266 30.42 -0.51 42.41
CA GLY A 266 31.10 -1.65 43.01
C GLY A 266 30.14 -2.47 43.86
N PHE A 267 29.42 -3.41 43.24
CA PHE A 267 28.42 -4.23 43.92
C PHE A 267 28.77 -5.72 43.85
N GLN A 268 29.00 -6.32 45.02
CA GLN A 268 29.24 -7.76 45.22
C GLN A 268 27.92 -8.55 45.16
N LEU A 269 28.00 -9.77 44.61
CA LEU A 269 26.91 -10.75 44.55
C LEU A 269 26.48 -11.21 45.96
N PRO A 270 25.18 -11.30 46.27
CA PRO A 270 24.68 -12.07 47.40
C PRO A 270 24.30 -13.51 47.02
N ASP A 271 24.61 -14.43 47.93
CA ASP A 271 24.36 -15.86 47.89
C ASP A 271 22.88 -16.28 48.01
N LYS A 272 22.58 -17.40 47.32
CA LYS A 272 21.57 -18.46 47.52
C LYS A 272 20.23 -18.23 48.26
N MET A 273 19.18 -18.66 47.54
CA MET A 273 17.97 -19.44 47.93
C MET A 273 17.05 -18.93 49.07
N HIS A 274 15.75 -18.86 48.77
CA HIS A 274 14.73 -19.68 49.45
C HIS A 274 13.39 -19.66 48.69
N ALA A 275 12.88 -20.85 48.37
CA ALA A 275 11.53 -21.10 47.86
C ALA A 275 10.49 -21.06 49.00
N ARG A 276 9.30 -20.52 48.74
CA ARG A 276 8.09 -20.77 49.53
C ARG A 276 6.87 -20.95 48.61
N ALA A 277 6.28 -22.13 48.69
CA ALA A 277 4.98 -22.49 48.13
C ALA A 277 3.87 -22.31 49.18
N SER A 278 2.64 -21.97 48.76
CA SER A 278 1.35 -22.32 49.40
C SER A 278 0.17 -21.88 48.49
N PRO A 279 -1.10 -22.29 48.72
CA PRO A 279 -1.69 -23.44 48.05
C PRO A 279 -2.98 -23.16 47.25
N CYS A 280 -3.28 -24.09 46.34
CA CYS A 280 -4.45 -24.20 45.47
C CYS A 280 -5.76 -24.43 46.25
N GLN A 281 -6.82 -23.66 45.92
CA GLN A 281 -8.20 -23.91 46.36
C GLN A 281 -9.08 -24.25 45.15
N LYS A 282 -9.73 -25.41 45.21
CA LYS A 282 -10.75 -25.90 44.27
C LYS A 282 -12.08 -25.23 44.56
N ALA A 283 -12.80 -24.78 43.52
CA ALA A 283 -14.21 -24.43 43.60
C ALA A 283 -15.01 -25.17 42.52
N ASN A 284 -16.16 -25.70 42.93
CA ASN A 284 -17.04 -26.62 42.23
C ASN A 284 -17.75 -25.97 41.03
N ALA A 285 -17.81 -26.67 39.90
CA ALA A 285 -18.70 -26.34 38.78
C ALA A 285 -20.02 -27.12 38.91
N SER A 286 -21.15 -26.43 38.70
CA SER A 286 -22.46 -27.04 38.43
C SER A 286 -22.98 -26.53 37.08
N PRO A 287 -23.55 -27.37 36.21
CA PRO A 287 -23.94 -26.96 34.87
C PRO A 287 -25.43 -26.61 34.82
N MET A 288 -25.77 -25.43 34.28
CA MET A 288 -27.12 -25.17 33.77
C MET A 288 -27.10 -24.05 32.74
N TRP A 289 -27.21 -24.42 31.46
CA TRP A 289 -27.94 -23.60 30.49
C TRP A 289 -28.48 -24.45 29.35
N LYS A 290 -29.81 -24.56 29.28
CA LYS A 290 -30.59 -24.94 28.10
C LYS A 290 -31.30 -23.67 27.65
N GLY A 291 -31.04 -23.20 26.43
CA GLY A 291 -31.76 -22.05 25.87
C GLY A 291 -31.39 -21.83 24.40
N LYS A 292 -32.42 -21.85 23.54
CA LYS A 292 -32.37 -21.72 22.08
C LYS A 292 -31.83 -20.35 21.64
N ALA A 293 -30.96 -20.34 20.64
CA ALA A 293 -30.47 -19.12 19.99
C ALA A 293 -31.58 -18.43 19.18
N SER A 294 -31.99 -17.23 19.60
CA SER A 294 -32.72 -16.29 18.75
C SER A 294 -31.75 -15.26 18.19
N LYS A 295 -31.96 -14.83 16.95
CA LYS A 295 -31.26 -13.72 16.29
C LYS A 295 -31.26 -12.47 17.18
N GLN A 296 -30.19 -12.22 17.91
CA GLN A 296 -29.91 -10.99 18.63
C GLN A 296 -28.59 -10.41 18.12
N GLU A 297 -28.52 -9.08 18.05
CA GLU A 297 -27.30 -8.33 17.81
C GLU A 297 -26.18 -8.85 18.75
N PRO A 298 -24.93 -8.94 18.27
CA PRO A 298 -23.85 -9.54 19.03
C PRO A 298 -23.68 -8.79 20.37
N PRO A 299 -23.58 -9.49 21.52
CA PRO A 299 -23.26 -8.84 22.76
C PRO A 299 -21.89 -8.16 22.63
N PRO A 300 -21.70 -6.93 23.15
CA PRO A 300 -20.40 -6.27 23.17
C PRO A 300 -19.36 -7.18 23.83
N LEU A 301 -18.08 -7.08 23.42
CA LEU A 301 -17.02 -7.83 24.08
C LEU A 301 -17.14 -7.64 25.60
N GLU A 302 -17.11 -8.74 26.36
CA GLU A 302 -16.97 -8.70 27.82
C GLU A 302 -15.61 -8.06 28.15
N LEU A 303 -15.59 -6.73 28.21
CA LEU A 303 -14.50 -5.98 28.78
C LEU A 303 -14.54 -6.25 30.28
N VAL A 304 -13.59 -7.04 30.77
CA VAL A 304 -13.43 -7.27 32.22
C VAL A 304 -13.25 -5.89 32.86
N PRO A 305 -14.10 -5.48 33.83
CA PRO A 305 -13.92 -4.22 34.53
C PRO A 305 -12.64 -4.30 35.35
N SER A 306 -11.55 -3.79 34.79
CA SER A 306 -10.28 -3.58 35.49
C SER A 306 -10.20 -2.12 35.95
N GLN A 307 -9.38 -1.86 36.97
CA GLN A 307 -9.04 -0.49 37.34
C GLN A 307 -8.38 0.19 36.14
N LYS A 308 -8.91 1.35 35.71
CA LYS A 308 -8.31 2.10 34.60
C LYS A 308 -6.82 2.33 34.88
N PRO A 309 -5.93 2.03 33.91
CA PRO A 309 -4.51 2.26 34.10
C PRO A 309 -4.24 3.75 34.33
N GLU A 310 -3.29 4.07 35.20
CA GLU A 310 -2.88 5.46 35.47
C GLU A 310 -2.30 6.13 34.21
N VAL A 311 -1.68 5.35 33.33
CA VAL A 311 -1.18 5.81 32.03
C VAL A 311 -1.98 5.19 30.89
N PRO A 312 -2.67 6.00 30.06
CA PRO A 312 -3.37 5.54 28.87
C PRO A 312 -2.46 4.81 27.88
N ALA A 313 -2.98 3.72 27.30
CA ALA A 313 -2.32 2.97 26.25
C ALA A 313 -3.15 3.00 24.97
N TYR A 314 -2.49 3.13 23.81
CA TYR A 314 -3.14 3.26 22.51
C TYR A 314 -2.54 2.30 21.51
N ILE A 315 -3.38 1.66 20.70
CA ILE A 315 -2.95 0.77 19.62
C ILE A 315 -2.82 1.56 18.32
N VAL A 316 -1.74 1.36 17.59
CA VAL A 316 -1.55 1.78 16.21
C VAL A 316 -1.52 0.55 15.32
N LEU A 317 -2.48 0.45 14.40
CA LEU A 317 -2.45 -0.60 13.38
C LEU A 317 -1.49 -0.19 12.26
N GLY A 318 -0.49 -1.04 12.00
CA GLY A 318 0.54 -0.81 10.98
C GLY A 318 0.05 -0.98 9.54
N SER A 319 0.99 -0.94 8.60
CA SER A 319 0.70 -1.02 7.16
C SER A 319 0.33 -2.43 6.67
N GLY A 320 0.73 -3.47 7.39
CA GLY A 320 0.74 -4.83 6.87
C GLY A 320 1.76 -5.00 5.74
N CYS A 321 1.52 -5.99 4.89
CA CYS A 321 2.41 -6.33 3.78
C CYS A 321 2.52 -5.20 2.75
N TYR A 322 3.75 -4.88 2.34
CA TYR A 322 3.96 -4.01 1.18
C TYR A 322 3.44 -4.64 -0.12
N ARG A 323 2.80 -3.80 -0.92
CA ARG A 323 2.21 -4.13 -2.22
C ARG A 323 2.16 -2.87 -3.08
N ILE A 324 1.95 -3.02 -4.38
CA ILE A 324 1.81 -1.86 -5.28
C ILE A 324 0.60 -1.03 -4.81
N GLY A 325 0.87 0.23 -4.45
CA GLY A 325 -0.10 1.16 -3.87
C GLY A 325 -0.15 1.26 -2.36
N ALA A 326 0.58 0.40 -1.64
CA ALA A 326 0.82 0.51 -0.21
C ALA A 326 2.24 0.04 0.16
N SER A 327 3.14 1.01 0.31
CA SER A 327 4.55 0.78 0.65
C SER A 327 4.93 1.53 1.95
N VAL A 328 6.20 1.92 2.07
CA VAL A 328 6.83 2.50 3.26
C VAL A 328 6.20 3.81 3.75
N GLU A 329 5.45 4.51 2.91
CA GLU A 329 4.70 5.72 3.28
C GLU A 329 3.78 5.53 4.50
N PHE A 330 3.13 4.37 4.58
CA PHE A 330 2.20 4.04 5.65
C PHE A 330 2.94 3.54 6.89
N ASP A 331 4.10 2.91 6.73
CA ASP A 331 4.98 2.58 7.85
C ASP A 331 5.54 3.85 8.50
N TRP A 332 6.01 4.80 7.70
CA TRP A 332 6.45 6.11 8.19
C TRP A 332 5.34 6.82 8.99
N SER A 333 4.11 6.75 8.48
CA SER A 333 2.94 7.32 9.16
C SER A 333 2.63 6.59 10.47
N ALA A 334 2.67 5.25 10.50
CA ALA A 334 2.48 4.48 11.71
C ALA A 334 3.55 4.79 12.77
N VAL A 335 4.83 4.78 12.38
CA VAL A 335 5.96 5.11 13.27
C VAL A 335 5.86 6.54 13.81
N SER A 336 5.50 7.49 12.96
CA SER A 336 5.29 8.89 13.38
C SER A 336 4.18 9.00 14.44
N ALA A 337 3.08 8.25 14.26
CA ALA A 337 2.00 8.21 15.25
C ALA A 337 2.44 7.57 16.57
N VAL A 338 3.16 6.44 16.53
CA VAL A 338 3.71 5.75 17.70
C VAL A 338 4.63 6.67 18.50
N ARG A 339 5.59 7.31 17.83
CA ARG A 339 6.52 8.25 18.46
C ARG A 339 5.78 9.43 19.09
N THR A 340 4.76 9.96 18.41
CA THR A 340 3.93 11.05 18.94
C THR A 340 3.17 10.65 20.20
N ILE A 341 2.54 9.46 20.21
CA ILE A 341 1.83 8.93 21.40
C ILE A 341 2.80 8.83 22.59
N ARG A 342 4.00 8.29 22.38
CA ARG A 342 5.03 8.17 23.43
C ARG A 342 5.51 9.53 23.92
N GLN A 343 5.73 10.49 23.02
CA GLN A 343 6.12 11.85 23.36
C GLN A 343 5.07 12.59 24.19
N THR A 344 3.79 12.23 24.03
CA THR A 344 2.70 12.79 24.85
C THR A 344 2.55 12.14 26.23
N GLY A 345 3.44 11.21 26.60
CA GLY A 345 3.43 10.53 27.90
C GLY A 345 2.48 9.34 27.98
N HIS A 346 2.00 8.85 26.83
CA HIS A 346 1.12 7.69 26.73
C HIS A 346 1.89 6.46 26.24
N ARG A 347 1.32 5.27 26.45
CA ARG A 347 1.89 4.03 25.93
C ARG A 347 1.41 3.77 24.51
N ALA A 348 2.32 3.36 23.64
CA ALA A 348 2.01 3.03 22.26
C ALA A 348 2.24 1.53 22.00
N LEU A 349 1.22 0.86 21.50
CA LEU A 349 1.28 -0.51 21.02
C LEU A 349 1.21 -0.53 19.50
N VAL A 350 1.95 -1.42 18.87
CA VAL A 350 1.90 -1.65 17.42
C VAL A 350 1.42 -3.06 17.13
N ILE A 351 0.49 -3.18 16.17
CA ILE A 351 0.15 -4.46 15.55
C ILE A 351 0.57 -4.36 14.08
N ASN A 352 1.54 -5.16 13.66
CA ASN A 352 1.98 -5.23 12.26
C ASN A 352 2.64 -6.59 11.97
N CYS A 353 2.80 -6.95 10.70
CA CYS A 353 3.34 -8.26 10.29
C CYS A 353 4.39 -8.19 9.17
N ASN A 354 4.90 -7.01 8.84
CA ASN A 354 5.86 -6.83 7.76
C ASN A 354 7.29 -6.75 8.33
N PRO A 355 8.17 -7.73 8.06
CA PRO A 355 9.50 -7.80 8.66
C PRO A 355 10.48 -6.73 8.14
N GLU A 356 10.13 -6.01 7.07
CA GLU A 356 10.99 -4.99 6.46
C GLU A 356 10.85 -3.61 7.13
N THR A 357 9.96 -3.48 8.12
CA THR A 357 9.45 -2.19 8.57
C THR A 357 10.03 -1.70 9.89
N VAL A 358 10.14 -0.38 10.03
CA VAL A 358 10.59 0.24 11.28
C VAL A 358 9.52 0.10 12.35
N SER A 359 8.23 0.10 12.01
CA SER A 359 7.17 -0.13 13.00
C SER A 359 7.24 -1.51 13.67
N THR A 360 7.91 -2.48 13.04
CA THR A 360 8.18 -3.81 13.62
C THR A 360 9.55 -3.93 14.28
N ASP A 361 10.27 -2.83 14.45
CA ASP A 361 11.40 -2.80 15.38
C ASP A 361 10.87 -2.71 16.82
N TYR A 362 11.47 -3.47 17.72
CA TYR A 362 10.98 -3.60 19.09
C TYR A 362 11.27 -2.35 19.92
N ASP A 363 12.20 -1.49 19.53
CA ASP A 363 12.55 -0.25 20.25
C ASP A 363 11.57 0.93 19.98
N GLU A 364 10.82 0.86 18.88
CA GLU A 364 9.91 1.94 18.46
C GLU A 364 8.65 2.07 19.33
N SER A 365 8.14 0.97 19.88
CA SER A 365 6.87 0.92 20.63
C SER A 365 7.07 0.45 22.08
N ASP A 366 6.05 0.56 22.92
CA ASP A 366 6.07 -0.02 24.27
C ASP A 366 5.63 -1.49 24.24
N ARG A 367 4.82 -1.88 23.25
CA ARG A 367 4.55 -3.28 22.84
C ARG A 367 4.41 -3.43 21.34
N LEU A 368 5.10 -4.42 20.80
CA LEU A 368 5.00 -4.84 19.42
C LEU A 368 4.35 -6.22 19.35
N TYR A 369 3.18 -6.30 18.72
CA TYR A 369 2.55 -7.55 18.34
C TYR A 369 2.85 -7.85 16.87
N PHE A 370 3.69 -8.86 16.61
CA PHE A 370 3.97 -9.34 15.25
C PHE A 370 2.84 -10.25 14.76
N GLU A 371 1.75 -9.61 14.35
CA GLU A 371 0.46 -10.26 14.25
C GLU A 371 -0.36 -9.80 13.04
N GLU A 372 -1.36 -10.61 12.72
CA GLU A 372 -2.23 -10.34 11.58
C GLU A 372 -3.10 -9.10 11.80
N LEU A 373 -3.25 -8.29 10.76
CA LEU A 373 -4.22 -7.19 10.73
C LEU A 373 -5.62 -7.72 10.39
N THR A 374 -6.21 -8.48 11.31
CA THR A 374 -7.57 -9.06 11.17
C THR A 374 -8.46 -8.67 12.34
N LEU A 375 -9.77 -8.72 12.11
CA LEU A 375 -10.78 -8.48 13.16
C LEU A 375 -10.55 -9.39 14.39
N GLU A 376 -10.31 -10.68 14.15
CA GLU A 376 -10.08 -11.68 15.19
C GLU A 376 -8.88 -11.32 16.06
N THR A 377 -7.73 -11.08 15.42
CA THR A 377 -6.46 -10.82 16.11
C THR A 377 -6.50 -9.49 16.87
N VAL A 378 -6.98 -8.42 16.23
CA VAL A 378 -7.07 -7.10 16.88
C VAL A 378 -8.04 -7.14 18.07
N ALA A 379 -9.17 -7.85 17.97
CA ALA A 379 -10.10 -8.00 19.08
C ALA A 379 -9.48 -8.76 20.27
N GLU A 380 -8.68 -9.80 20.03
CA GLU A 380 -7.97 -10.52 21.11
C GLU A 380 -6.93 -9.65 21.80
N ILE A 381 -6.18 -8.84 21.05
CA ILE A 381 -5.17 -7.94 21.62
C ILE A 381 -5.85 -6.81 22.42
N VAL A 382 -6.91 -6.20 21.88
CA VAL A 382 -7.69 -5.18 22.60
C VAL A 382 -8.30 -5.75 23.89
N ARG A 383 -8.80 -6.98 23.86
CA ARG A 383 -9.33 -7.66 25.04
C ARG A 383 -8.26 -7.85 26.12
N PHE A 384 -7.05 -8.25 25.70
CA PHE A 384 -5.94 -8.51 26.62
C PHE A 384 -5.35 -7.22 27.17
N GLU A 385 -5.07 -6.22 26.33
CA GLU A 385 -4.39 -4.97 26.71
C GLU A 385 -5.31 -3.89 27.26
N GLN A 386 -6.60 -3.92 26.93
CA GLN A 386 -7.59 -2.92 27.33
C GLN A 386 -7.16 -1.45 27.04
N PRO A 387 -6.79 -1.12 25.79
CA PRO A 387 -6.34 0.22 25.43
C PRO A 387 -7.47 1.26 25.50
N GLU A 388 -7.10 2.53 25.66
CA GLU A 388 -8.03 3.67 25.62
C GLU A 388 -8.52 3.98 24.20
N GLY A 389 -7.83 3.50 23.16
CA GLY A 389 -8.30 3.60 21.78
C GLY A 389 -7.34 3.01 20.74
N THR A 390 -7.86 2.86 19.53
CA THR A 390 -7.16 2.26 18.38
C THR A 390 -7.10 3.23 17.21
N VAL A 391 -5.90 3.47 16.69
CA VAL A 391 -5.64 4.28 15.50
C VAL A 391 -5.65 3.38 14.26
N VAL A 392 -6.57 3.69 13.33
CA VAL A 392 -6.77 2.93 12.08
C VAL A 392 -6.43 3.73 10.82
N SER A 393 -6.18 5.03 10.96
CA SER A 393 -6.10 6.00 9.86
C SER A 393 -4.68 6.26 9.33
N VAL A 394 -3.65 5.59 9.87
CA VAL A 394 -2.24 5.82 9.50
C VAL A 394 -1.57 4.65 8.77
N GLY A 395 -2.10 3.43 8.90
CA GLY A 395 -1.54 2.22 8.27
C GLY A 395 -2.12 1.89 6.88
N GLY A 396 -2.70 2.86 6.17
CA GLY A 396 -3.26 2.65 4.84
C GLY A 396 -4.61 1.94 4.82
N GLN A 397 -4.94 1.25 3.72
CA GLN A 397 -6.30 0.71 3.49
C GLN A 397 -6.67 -0.47 4.39
N THR A 398 -5.71 -1.36 4.68
CA THR A 398 -5.95 -2.58 5.47
C THR A 398 -6.57 -2.28 6.85
N PRO A 399 -5.96 -1.42 7.69
CA PRO A 399 -6.57 -1.04 8.97
C PRO A 399 -7.83 -0.18 8.80
N ASN A 400 -7.89 0.70 7.79
CA ASN A 400 -9.06 1.56 7.56
C ASN A 400 -10.33 0.72 7.27
N ASN A 401 -10.19 -0.36 6.50
CA ASN A 401 -11.26 -1.32 6.20
C ASN A 401 -11.75 -2.09 7.44
N LEU A 402 -10.94 -2.18 8.50
CA LEU A 402 -11.35 -2.84 9.75
C LEU A 402 -12.20 -1.92 10.63
N ALA A 403 -12.14 -0.60 10.45
CA ALA A 403 -12.77 0.37 11.35
C ALA A 403 -14.26 0.10 11.62
N PRO A 404 -15.14 -0.16 10.61
CA PRO A 404 -16.55 -0.43 10.86
C PRO A 404 -16.78 -1.72 11.65
N LYS A 405 -15.97 -2.76 11.40
CA LYS A 405 -16.09 -4.06 12.07
C LYS A 405 -15.61 -4.01 13.51
N LEU A 406 -14.54 -3.25 13.77
CA LEU A 406 -14.03 -3.01 15.12
C LEU A 406 -15.02 -2.19 15.95
N ASP A 407 -15.62 -1.16 15.35
CA ASP A 407 -16.64 -0.32 16.01
C ASP A 407 -17.90 -1.12 16.38
N GLN A 408 -18.35 -2.03 15.53
CA GLN A 408 -19.45 -2.97 15.82
C GLN A 408 -19.16 -3.89 17.02
N LEU A 409 -17.88 -4.15 17.34
CA LEU A 409 -17.46 -4.91 18.52
C LEU A 409 -17.30 -4.04 19.77
N GLY A 410 -17.56 -2.73 19.68
CA GLY A 410 -17.38 -1.77 20.77
C GLY A 410 -15.93 -1.32 20.97
N ILE A 411 -15.03 -1.58 20.00
CA ILE A 411 -13.63 -1.15 20.07
C ILE A 411 -13.54 0.33 19.70
N ARG A 412 -13.02 1.16 20.60
CA ARG A 412 -12.93 2.61 20.42
C ARG A 412 -11.92 2.98 19.33
N ILE A 413 -12.44 3.48 18.21
CA ILE A 413 -11.63 4.07 17.13
C ILE A 413 -11.29 5.52 17.48
N LEU A 414 -10.01 5.90 17.35
CA LEU A 414 -9.57 7.27 17.54
C LEU A 414 -9.66 8.09 16.25
N GLY A 415 -9.98 9.38 16.41
CA GLY A 415 -10.10 10.32 15.30
C GLY A 415 -11.49 10.31 14.66
N THR A 416 -11.53 10.22 13.33
CA THR A 416 -12.78 10.22 12.58
C THR A 416 -13.58 8.94 12.85
N ALA A 417 -14.87 9.09 13.14
CA ALA A 417 -15.76 7.97 13.47
C ALA A 417 -15.86 6.95 12.32
N ALA A 418 -16.00 5.67 12.65
CA ALA A 418 -16.09 4.57 11.68
C ALA A 418 -17.24 4.76 10.67
N ALA A 419 -18.39 5.29 11.11
CA ALA A 419 -19.51 5.63 10.23
C ALA A 419 -19.16 6.70 9.18
N ASN A 420 -18.30 7.67 9.51
CA ASN A 420 -17.85 8.70 8.57
C ASN A 420 -16.75 8.18 7.63
N ILE A 421 -15.91 7.24 8.09
CA ILE A 421 -14.98 6.52 7.22
C ILE A 421 -15.78 5.73 6.17
N ASP A 422 -16.78 4.95 6.60
CA ASP A 422 -17.68 4.20 5.71
C ASP A 422 -18.45 5.11 4.74
N ARG A 423 -18.92 6.27 5.19
CA ARG A 423 -19.59 7.27 4.33
C ARG A 423 -18.67 7.82 3.22
N ALA A 424 -17.36 7.88 3.45
CA ALA A 424 -16.39 8.36 2.47
C ALA A 424 -15.91 7.26 1.49
N GLU A 425 -15.74 6.04 1.98
CA GLU A 425 -15.26 4.89 1.19
C GLU A 425 -16.37 4.29 0.31
N ASP A 426 -17.63 4.30 0.77
CA ASP A 426 -18.77 3.85 -0.02
C ASP A 426 -19.13 4.87 -1.10
N ARG A 427 -18.94 4.49 -2.37
CA ARG A 427 -19.15 5.36 -3.53
C ARG A 427 -20.56 5.96 -3.60
N SER A 428 -21.59 5.19 -3.23
CA SER A 428 -22.98 5.65 -3.28
C SER A 428 -23.25 6.67 -2.18
N LYS A 429 -22.78 6.40 -0.95
CA LYS A 429 -22.91 7.33 0.18
C LYS A 429 -22.11 8.61 -0.04
N PHE A 430 -20.90 8.49 -0.59
CA PHE A 430 -20.04 9.62 -0.91
C PHE A 430 -20.65 10.50 -2.01
N SER A 431 -21.15 9.91 -3.08
CA SER A 431 -21.83 10.63 -4.16
C SER A 431 -23.04 11.40 -3.66
N ALA A 432 -23.92 10.76 -2.89
CA ALA A 432 -25.10 11.40 -2.34
C ALA A 432 -24.72 12.60 -1.46
N MET A 433 -23.65 12.48 -0.66
CA MET A 433 -23.11 13.59 0.12
C MET A 433 -22.57 14.73 -0.77
N CYS A 434 -21.85 14.42 -1.86
CA CYS A 434 -21.40 15.44 -2.81
C CYS A 434 -22.59 16.17 -3.44
N ASP A 435 -23.65 15.46 -3.83
CA ASP A 435 -24.86 16.04 -4.41
C ASP A 435 -25.58 16.96 -3.41
N GLU A 436 -25.72 16.54 -2.15
CA GLU A 436 -26.26 17.35 -1.05
C GLU A 436 -25.47 18.65 -0.81
N LEU A 437 -24.15 18.59 -0.94
CA LEU A 437 -23.24 19.71 -0.72
C LEU A 437 -23.08 20.61 -1.97
N GLY A 438 -23.64 20.22 -3.12
CA GLY A 438 -23.43 20.90 -4.40
C GLY A 438 -21.98 20.82 -4.89
N ILE A 439 -21.28 19.73 -4.54
CA ILE A 439 -19.90 19.43 -4.96
C ILE A 439 -19.95 18.64 -6.25
N ASP A 440 -19.28 19.15 -7.28
CA ASP A 440 -19.26 18.52 -8.60
C ASP A 440 -18.35 17.28 -8.62
N GLN A 441 -18.77 16.25 -9.36
CA GLN A 441 -18.07 14.97 -9.52
C GLN A 441 -18.26 14.47 -10.96
N PRO A 442 -17.41 13.55 -11.46
CA PRO A 442 -17.64 12.90 -12.75
C PRO A 442 -18.95 12.11 -12.72
N GLU A 443 -19.72 12.18 -13.80
CA GLU A 443 -20.93 11.40 -13.98
C GLU A 443 -20.61 9.91 -13.86
N TRP A 444 -21.32 9.19 -12.98
CA TRP A 444 -21.07 7.79 -12.72
C TRP A 444 -22.36 7.04 -12.40
N SER A 445 -22.35 5.73 -12.63
CA SER A 445 -23.44 4.84 -12.23
C SER A 445 -22.95 3.39 -12.15
N GLN A 446 -23.73 2.54 -11.49
CA GLN A 446 -23.46 1.13 -11.27
C GLN A 446 -24.47 0.26 -12.03
N PHE A 447 -23.98 -0.78 -12.69
CA PHE A 447 -24.76 -1.60 -13.61
C PHE A 447 -24.57 -3.09 -13.32
N VAL A 448 -25.67 -3.85 -13.36
CA VAL A 448 -25.62 -5.32 -13.35
C VAL A 448 -25.81 -5.87 -14.77
N ARG A 449 -26.50 -5.11 -15.63
CA ARG A 449 -26.79 -5.52 -17.02
C ARG A 449 -25.93 -4.74 -18.02
N LEU A 450 -25.46 -5.46 -19.03
CA LEU A 450 -24.66 -4.94 -20.14
C LEU A 450 -25.37 -3.83 -20.94
N GLU A 451 -26.67 -3.98 -21.16
CA GLU A 451 -27.47 -3.03 -21.94
C GLU A 451 -27.54 -1.67 -21.25
N GLU A 452 -27.89 -1.66 -19.95
CA GLU A 452 -27.95 -0.45 -19.12
C GLU A 452 -26.59 0.27 -19.06
N ALA A 453 -25.50 -0.50 -18.93
CA ALA A 453 -24.13 0.00 -18.98
C ALA A 453 -23.79 0.67 -20.32
N THR A 454 -24.25 0.09 -21.43
CA THR A 454 -24.00 0.61 -22.79
C THR A 454 -24.79 1.89 -23.04
N ASP A 455 -26.05 1.94 -22.61
CA ASP A 455 -26.90 3.12 -22.77
C ASP A 455 -26.39 4.30 -21.94
N PHE A 456 -25.92 4.05 -20.72
CA PHE A 456 -25.26 5.08 -19.92
C PHE A 456 -23.98 5.59 -20.57
N ALA A 457 -23.11 4.71 -21.09
CA ALA A 457 -21.89 5.11 -21.77
C ALA A 457 -22.15 5.98 -23.02
N ARG A 458 -23.25 5.72 -23.75
CA ARG A 458 -23.70 6.59 -24.85
C ARG A 458 -24.20 7.95 -24.35
N LEU A 459 -24.93 7.96 -23.24
CA LEU A 459 -25.49 9.19 -22.64
C LEU A 459 -24.39 10.14 -22.17
N VAL A 460 -23.40 9.64 -21.41
CA VAL A 460 -22.28 10.46 -20.90
C VAL A 460 -21.20 10.72 -21.96
N GLY A 461 -21.21 9.93 -23.04
CA GLY A 461 -20.26 9.99 -24.15
C GLY A 461 -18.89 9.36 -23.80
N TYR A 462 -18.23 8.81 -24.81
CA TYR A 462 -16.88 8.25 -24.68
C TYR A 462 -15.79 9.34 -24.62
N PRO A 463 -14.61 9.06 -24.03
CA PRO A 463 -14.25 7.83 -23.32
C PRO A 463 -14.92 7.72 -21.94
N VAL A 464 -15.02 6.48 -21.45
CA VAL A 464 -15.52 6.14 -20.11
C VAL A 464 -14.52 5.24 -19.37
N LEU A 465 -14.51 5.35 -18.04
CA LEU A 465 -13.73 4.50 -17.14
C LEU A 465 -14.63 3.38 -16.61
N VAL A 466 -14.21 2.13 -16.80
CA VAL A 466 -14.95 0.95 -16.35
C VAL A 466 -14.19 0.27 -15.21
N ARG A 467 -14.88 0.02 -14.09
CA ARG A 467 -14.35 -0.61 -12.87
C ARG A 467 -15.22 -1.82 -12.46
N PRO A 468 -14.71 -3.06 -12.55
CA PRO A 468 -15.45 -4.23 -12.07
C PRO A 468 -15.48 -4.27 -10.52
N SER A 469 -16.62 -4.60 -9.91
CA SER A 469 -16.75 -4.56 -8.43
C SER A 469 -16.08 -5.73 -7.70
N TYR A 470 -15.70 -6.80 -8.40
CA TYR A 470 -15.08 -7.99 -7.79
C TYR A 470 -13.57 -7.82 -7.52
N VAL A 471 -12.97 -6.72 -7.97
CA VAL A 471 -11.52 -6.52 -7.89
C VAL A 471 -11.15 -5.50 -6.82
N LEU A 472 -10.37 -5.96 -5.83
CA LEU A 472 -9.77 -5.10 -4.81
C LEU A 472 -8.62 -4.29 -5.44
N SER A 473 -8.49 -3.02 -5.04
CA SER A 473 -7.36 -2.13 -5.40
C SER A 473 -7.30 -1.67 -6.87
N GLY A 474 -8.43 -1.60 -7.57
CA GLY A 474 -8.50 -1.05 -8.93
C GLY A 474 -7.86 -1.92 -10.01
N ALA A 475 -7.56 -3.18 -9.71
CA ALA A 475 -7.07 -4.10 -10.73
C ALA A 475 -8.16 -4.34 -11.80
N ALA A 476 -7.72 -4.42 -13.06
CA ALA A 476 -8.59 -4.52 -14.25
C ALA A 476 -9.47 -3.28 -14.53
N MET A 477 -9.12 -2.10 -14.02
CA MET A 477 -9.72 -0.84 -14.50
C MET A 477 -9.27 -0.53 -15.92
N ARG A 478 -10.21 -0.12 -16.79
CA ARG A 478 -9.91 0.18 -18.19
C ARG A 478 -10.60 1.44 -18.68
N VAL A 479 -9.86 2.26 -19.43
CA VAL A 479 -10.42 3.37 -20.21
C VAL A 479 -10.91 2.80 -21.53
N ILE A 480 -12.18 3.07 -21.85
CA ILE A 480 -12.87 2.57 -23.03
C ILE A 480 -13.19 3.76 -23.93
N ASP A 481 -12.73 3.74 -25.17
CA ASP A 481 -12.88 4.85 -26.12
C ASP A 481 -14.10 4.73 -27.02
N ASP A 482 -14.68 3.53 -27.15
CA ASP A 482 -15.80 3.28 -28.04
C ASP A 482 -16.67 2.10 -27.56
N GLU A 483 -17.87 2.00 -28.14
CA GLU A 483 -18.84 0.97 -27.78
C GLU A 483 -18.37 -0.45 -28.10
N GLN A 484 -17.56 -0.64 -29.15
CA GLN A 484 -17.05 -1.95 -29.52
C GLN A 484 -16.06 -2.46 -28.47
N GLN A 485 -15.19 -1.57 -27.97
CA GLN A 485 -14.30 -1.85 -26.85
C GLN A 485 -15.09 -2.15 -25.56
N LEU A 486 -16.17 -1.41 -25.29
CA LEU A 486 -17.02 -1.66 -24.12
C LEU A 486 -17.62 -3.06 -24.15
N LYS A 487 -18.24 -3.44 -25.27
CA LYS A 487 -18.82 -4.77 -25.46
C LYS A 487 -17.77 -5.87 -25.38
N GLY A 488 -16.59 -5.64 -25.96
CA GLY A 488 -15.47 -6.58 -25.85
C GLY A 488 -14.98 -6.77 -24.41
N PHE A 489 -14.87 -5.68 -23.64
CA PHE A 489 -14.41 -5.72 -22.26
C PHE A 489 -15.45 -6.33 -21.30
N LEU A 490 -16.72 -6.00 -21.47
CA LEU A 490 -17.79 -6.57 -20.64
C LEU A 490 -18.14 -8.01 -21.05
N GLY A 491 -17.84 -8.42 -22.28
CA GLY A 491 -18.01 -9.79 -22.77
C GLY A 491 -16.93 -10.78 -22.31
N THR A 492 -15.90 -10.32 -21.58
CA THR A 492 -14.87 -11.19 -21.02
C THR A 492 -15.42 -12.03 -19.87
N ALA A 493 -15.12 -13.33 -19.83
CA ALA A 493 -15.71 -14.29 -18.87
C ALA A 493 -15.63 -13.87 -17.38
N ALA A 494 -14.60 -13.12 -16.99
CA ALA A 494 -14.40 -12.59 -15.64
C ALA A 494 -15.45 -11.52 -15.23
N VAL A 495 -16.02 -10.80 -16.19
CA VAL A 495 -17.05 -9.77 -15.96
C VAL A 495 -18.47 -10.35 -16.11
N VAL A 496 -18.61 -11.47 -16.82
CA VAL A 496 -19.90 -12.10 -17.16
C VAL A 496 -20.45 -12.99 -16.03
N GLU A 497 -19.68 -13.31 -14.98
CA GLU A 497 -20.24 -13.96 -13.78
C GLU A 497 -21.23 -12.97 -13.09
N GLN A 498 -22.52 -13.24 -13.27
CA GLN A 498 -23.68 -12.36 -13.02
C GLN A 498 -23.90 -11.91 -11.56
N GLU A 499 -22.94 -12.14 -10.66
CA GLU A 499 -23.08 -11.81 -9.23
C GLU A 499 -22.49 -10.44 -8.86
N PHE A 500 -21.64 -9.83 -9.70
CA PHE A 500 -20.93 -8.60 -9.34
C PHE A 500 -21.28 -7.42 -10.28
N PRO A 501 -21.68 -6.26 -9.72
CA PRO A 501 -21.95 -5.07 -10.52
C PRO A 501 -20.67 -4.48 -11.15
N VAL A 502 -20.83 -3.65 -12.18
CA VAL A 502 -19.75 -2.87 -12.81
C VAL A 502 -20.04 -1.39 -12.64
N VAL A 503 -19.04 -0.61 -12.23
CA VAL A 503 -19.14 0.84 -12.10
C VAL A 503 -18.56 1.49 -13.36
N ILE A 504 -19.33 2.39 -13.98
CA ILE A 504 -18.88 3.18 -15.14
C ILE A 504 -18.90 4.66 -14.75
N SER A 505 -17.84 5.37 -15.10
CA SER A 505 -17.70 6.81 -14.85
C SER A 505 -17.22 7.54 -16.10
N LYS A 506 -17.62 8.80 -16.28
CA LYS A 506 -17.10 9.64 -17.36
C LYS A 506 -15.59 9.84 -17.20
N TYR A 507 -14.82 9.50 -18.23
CA TYR A 507 -13.39 9.81 -18.28
C TYR A 507 -13.20 11.22 -18.85
N VAL A 508 -12.65 12.12 -18.04
CA VAL A 508 -12.43 13.52 -18.39
C VAL A 508 -11.00 13.66 -18.94
N GLN A 509 -10.87 14.04 -20.21
CA GLN A 509 -9.58 14.22 -20.87
C GLN A 509 -9.03 15.64 -20.65
N GLY A 510 -7.70 15.77 -20.57
CA GLY A 510 -7.01 17.07 -20.46
C GLY A 510 -7.26 17.80 -19.14
N ALA A 511 -7.80 17.11 -18.13
CA ALA A 511 -7.93 17.67 -16.79
C ALA A 511 -6.63 17.46 -16.02
N ARG A 512 -6.20 18.49 -15.29
CA ARG A 512 -5.09 18.37 -14.34
C ARG A 512 -5.55 17.69 -13.08
N GLU A 513 -4.72 16.85 -12.50
CA GLU A 513 -5.01 16.18 -11.23
C GLU A 513 -4.31 16.92 -10.08
N ILE A 514 -5.03 17.08 -8.97
CA ILE A 514 -4.60 17.87 -7.80
C ILE A 514 -4.82 17.02 -6.55
N GLU A 515 -3.82 16.99 -5.68
CA GLU A 515 -3.92 16.34 -4.38
C GLU A 515 -3.99 17.36 -3.26
N PHE A 516 -4.96 17.15 -2.38
CA PHE A 516 -5.11 17.88 -1.14
C PHE A 516 -4.85 16.94 0.03
N ASP A 517 -3.79 17.18 0.78
CA ASP A 517 -3.51 16.47 2.03
C ASP A 517 -3.83 17.38 3.20
N GLY A 518 -4.72 16.95 4.10
CA GLY A 518 -5.24 17.79 5.17
C GLY A 518 -5.29 17.10 6.52
N ILE A 519 -5.20 17.92 7.58
CA ILE A 519 -5.50 17.51 8.95
C ILE A 519 -6.79 18.20 9.39
N GLY A 520 -7.79 17.40 9.71
CA GLY A 520 -9.09 17.85 10.23
C GLY A 520 -9.12 17.79 11.75
N ARG A 521 -9.87 18.69 12.38
CA ARG A 521 -10.25 18.64 13.81
C ARG A 521 -11.70 19.08 13.95
N ASN A 522 -12.58 18.19 14.40
CA ASN A 522 -14.02 18.45 14.56
C ASN A 522 -14.64 19.08 13.29
N GLY A 523 -14.26 18.54 12.12
CA GLY A 523 -14.74 19.02 10.83
C GLY A 523 -14.14 20.34 10.34
N GLN A 524 -13.10 20.86 10.98
CA GLN A 524 -12.34 22.01 10.50
C GLN A 524 -10.94 21.62 10.05
N VAL A 525 -10.51 22.10 8.88
CA VAL A 525 -9.13 21.94 8.42
C VAL A 525 -8.20 22.83 9.27
N ILE A 526 -7.20 22.23 9.91
CA ILE A 526 -6.21 22.93 10.73
C ILE A 526 -4.86 23.10 10.03
N ASN A 527 -4.53 22.19 9.11
CA ASN A 527 -3.33 22.24 8.27
C ASN A 527 -3.60 21.52 6.94
N TYR A 528 -2.92 21.92 5.87
CA TYR A 528 -3.09 21.32 4.56
C TYR A 528 -1.88 21.54 3.62
N ALA A 529 -1.82 20.74 2.57
CA ALA A 529 -0.92 20.89 1.44
C ALA A 529 -1.69 20.66 0.14
N ILE A 530 -1.39 21.47 -0.88
CA ILE A 530 -1.92 21.29 -2.24
C ILE A 530 -0.77 21.01 -3.18
N SER A 531 -0.77 19.80 -3.73
CA SER A 531 0.22 19.30 -4.68
C SER A 531 -0.41 19.17 -6.06
N GLU A 532 0.38 19.41 -7.10
CA GLU A 532 -0.06 19.31 -8.49
C GLU A 532 0.64 18.16 -9.20
N HIS A 533 -0.10 17.39 -9.99
CA HIS A 533 0.49 16.37 -10.87
C HIS A 533 1.11 17.02 -12.10
N VAL A 534 2.24 16.48 -12.57
CA VAL A 534 2.79 16.85 -13.89
C VAL A 534 1.90 16.24 -14.98
N GLU A 535 1.57 14.96 -14.84
CA GLU A 535 0.69 14.20 -15.72
C GLU A 535 -0.77 14.65 -15.60
N ASP A 536 -1.52 14.55 -16.70
CA ASP A 536 -2.97 14.78 -16.69
C ASP A 536 -3.71 13.59 -16.04
N ALA A 537 -4.94 13.86 -15.59
CA ALA A 537 -5.85 12.91 -14.99
C ALA A 537 -6.02 11.64 -15.84
N GLY A 538 -5.91 10.51 -15.17
CA GLY A 538 -5.94 9.16 -15.76
C GLY A 538 -4.59 8.46 -15.81
N THR A 539 -3.51 9.15 -15.45
CA THR A 539 -2.37 8.51 -14.79
C THR A 539 -2.73 8.38 -13.32
N HIS A 540 -2.64 7.18 -12.74
CA HIS A 540 -2.94 6.99 -11.33
C HIS A 540 -1.99 7.82 -10.45
N SER A 541 -2.50 8.48 -9.40
CA SER A 541 -1.74 9.35 -8.49
C SER A 541 -0.41 8.78 -7.97
N GLY A 542 -0.38 7.49 -7.66
CA GLY A 542 0.86 6.81 -7.24
C GLY A 542 1.95 6.76 -8.31
N ASP A 543 1.56 6.69 -9.58
CA ASP A 543 2.43 6.68 -10.77
C ASP A 543 2.65 8.09 -11.34
N ALA A 544 2.04 9.11 -10.74
CA ALA A 544 2.22 10.49 -11.13
C ALA A 544 3.42 11.12 -10.44
N THR A 545 3.98 12.13 -11.10
CA THR A 545 5.01 13.02 -10.62
C THR A 545 4.33 14.22 -9.98
N LEU A 546 4.70 14.55 -8.75
CA LEU A 546 4.05 15.61 -7.97
C LEU A 546 4.99 16.79 -7.79
N LEU A 547 4.46 18.01 -7.95
CA LEU A 547 5.14 19.26 -7.63
C LEU A 547 4.48 19.89 -6.40
N LEU A 548 5.32 20.32 -5.46
CA LEU A 548 4.93 21.02 -4.22
C LEU A 548 5.88 22.20 -3.99
N PRO A 549 5.39 23.44 -3.90
CA PRO A 549 4.01 23.85 -4.11
C PRO A 549 3.53 23.65 -5.56
N ALA A 550 2.22 23.61 -5.77
CA ALA A 550 1.62 23.59 -7.09
C ALA A 550 2.11 24.78 -7.95
N GLN A 551 2.46 24.52 -9.21
CA GLN A 551 3.20 25.47 -10.06
C GLN A 551 2.33 26.14 -11.12
N ARG A 552 1.35 25.42 -11.68
CA ARG A 552 0.55 25.88 -12.82
C ARG A 552 -0.90 26.16 -12.44
N LEU A 553 -1.29 25.95 -11.19
CA LEU A 553 -2.68 26.16 -10.73
C LEU A 553 -3.02 27.65 -10.59
N HIS A 554 -4.17 28.05 -11.16
CA HIS A 554 -4.72 29.38 -10.94
C HIS A 554 -5.18 29.55 -9.47
N LEU A 555 -5.09 30.79 -8.96
CA LEU A 555 -5.50 31.11 -7.59
C LEU A 555 -6.98 30.77 -7.31
N GLU A 556 -7.85 30.93 -8.30
CA GLU A 556 -9.27 30.56 -8.20
C GLU A 556 -9.44 29.04 -7.99
N THR A 557 -8.77 28.23 -8.81
CA THR A 557 -8.74 26.76 -8.67
C THR A 557 -8.24 26.37 -7.28
N HIS A 558 -7.16 26.98 -6.80
CA HIS A 558 -6.62 26.74 -5.46
C HIS A 558 -7.66 27.06 -4.37
N ARG A 559 -8.35 28.21 -4.45
CA ARG A 559 -9.42 28.58 -3.50
C ARG A 559 -10.60 27.63 -3.56
N ARG A 560 -10.97 27.13 -4.75
CA ARG A 560 -12.07 26.18 -4.94
C ARG A 560 -11.75 24.82 -4.34
N VAL A 561 -10.54 24.29 -4.57
CA VAL A 561 -10.03 23.06 -3.96
C VAL A 561 -10.10 23.15 -2.43
N MET A 562 -9.57 24.26 -1.85
CA MET A 562 -9.63 24.54 -0.42
C MET A 562 -11.06 24.56 0.13
N HIS A 563 -11.97 25.21 -0.60
CA HIS A 563 -13.37 25.34 -0.19
C HIS A 563 -14.07 23.97 -0.16
N ILE A 564 -13.94 23.19 -1.24
CA ILE A 564 -14.56 21.86 -1.34
C ILE A 564 -13.97 20.92 -0.28
N ALA A 565 -12.64 20.89 -0.12
CA ALA A 565 -12.00 20.08 0.91
C ALA A 565 -12.50 20.45 2.32
N SER A 566 -12.72 21.73 2.59
CA SER A 566 -13.27 22.19 3.88
C SER A 566 -14.74 21.77 4.07
N GLN A 567 -15.55 21.79 3.01
CA GLN A 567 -16.94 21.29 3.06
C GLN A 567 -16.98 19.79 3.34
N LEU A 568 -16.14 18.99 2.66
CA LEU A 568 -16.01 17.55 2.89
C LEU A 568 -15.54 17.25 4.32
N CYS A 569 -14.50 17.97 4.78
CA CYS A 569 -14.00 17.86 6.16
C CYS A 569 -15.12 18.09 7.18
N LYS A 570 -15.96 19.12 6.97
CA LYS A 570 -17.09 19.43 7.85
C LYS A 570 -18.19 18.37 7.79
N ALA A 571 -18.57 17.93 6.59
CA ALA A 571 -19.64 16.96 6.38
C ALA A 571 -19.32 15.58 6.94
N LEU A 572 -18.06 15.17 6.87
CA LEU A 572 -17.54 13.91 7.41
C LEU A 572 -17.06 14.06 8.88
N ASN A 573 -17.19 15.26 9.47
CA ASN A 573 -16.70 15.59 10.81
C ASN A 573 -15.28 15.05 11.08
N ILE A 574 -14.36 15.28 10.14
CA ILE A 574 -13.02 14.67 10.15
C ILE A 574 -12.22 15.17 11.36
N SER A 575 -11.59 14.24 12.07
CA SER A 575 -10.63 14.49 13.16
C SER A 575 -9.43 13.56 13.00
N GLY A 576 -8.34 14.05 12.42
CA GLY A 576 -7.20 13.25 11.98
C GLY A 576 -6.80 13.55 10.53
N PRO A 577 -6.00 12.66 9.91
CA PRO A 577 -5.52 12.87 8.55
C PRO A 577 -6.58 12.51 7.51
N PHE A 578 -6.62 13.25 6.41
CA PHE A 578 -7.43 12.93 5.24
C PHE A 578 -6.78 13.45 3.96
N ASN A 579 -7.19 12.89 2.83
CA ASN A 579 -6.73 13.27 1.50
C ASN A 579 -7.92 13.39 0.56
N VAL A 580 -7.89 14.37 -0.34
CA VAL A 580 -8.91 14.55 -1.38
C VAL A 580 -8.22 14.72 -2.72
N GLN A 581 -8.69 13.97 -3.72
CA GLN A 581 -8.20 14.06 -5.09
C GLN A 581 -9.20 14.83 -5.93
N PHE A 582 -8.70 15.78 -6.72
CA PHE A 582 -9.49 16.63 -7.60
C PHE A 582 -8.99 16.54 -9.03
N MET A 583 -9.89 16.83 -9.97
CA MET A 583 -9.54 17.15 -11.34
C MET A 583 -9.99 18.58 -11.68
N ALA A 584 -9.16 19.30 -12.43
CA ALA A 584 -9.43 20.67 -12.86
C ALA A 584 -9.28 20.84 -14.39
N LEU A 585 -10.30 21.40 -15.02
CA LEU A 585 -10.31 21.70 -16.46
C LEU A 585 -9.97 23.17 -16.70
N GLU A 586 -8.84 23.44 -17.34
CA GLU A 586 -8.32 24.81 -17.54
C GLU A 586 -9.21 25.70 -18.41
N ASP A 587 -9.74 25.16 -19.51
CA ASP A 587 -10.56 25.91 -20.49
C ASP A 587 -11.89 26.41 -19.90
N SER A 588 -12.20 26.03 -18.66
CA SER A 588 -13.41 26.39 -17.94
C SER A 588 -13.14 27.16 -16.65
N CYS A 589 -11.96 27.77 -16.48
CA CYS A 589 -11.51 28.37 -15.21
C CYS A 589 -12.50 29.38 -14.58
N PHE A 590 -13.39 30.00 -15.36
CA PHE A 590 -14.46 30.90 -14.90
C PHE A 590 -15.82 30.22 -14.61
N SER A 591 -15.88 28.89 -14.67
CA SER A 591 -17.09 28.10 -14.40
C SER A 591 -17.06 27.52 -12.98
N MET A 592 -18.21 27.57 -12.30
CA MET A 592 -18.41 26.95 -10.98
C MET A 592 -18.19 25.42 -10.98
N ARG A 593 -18.15 24.80 -12.18
CA ARG A 593 -17.92 23.37 -12.45
C ARG A 593 -16.49 23.04 -12.93
N SER A 594 -15.54 23.96 -12.76
CA SER A 594 -14.16 23.78 -13.24
C SER A 594 -13.34 22.76 -12.44
N VAL A 595 -13.74 22.49 -11.18
CA VAL A 595 -13.10 21.53 -10.27
C VAL A 595 -14.10 20.45 -9.88
N LYS A 596 -13.73 19.19 -10.12
CA LYS A 596 -14.52 18.01 -9.76
C LYS A 596 -13.76 17.15 -8.74
N VAL A 597 -14.47 16.54 -7.81
CA VAL A 597 -13.89 15.59 -6.83
C VAL A 597 -13.82 14.19 -7.42
N ILE A 598 -12.68 13.53 -7.28
CA ILE A 598 -12.47 12.14 -7.67
C ILE A 598 -12.86 11.21 -6.52
N GLU A 599 -12.21 11.40 -5.37
CA GLU A 599 -12.39 10.63 -4.14
C GLU A 599 -11.91 11.41 -2.90
N CYS A 600 -12.35 10.97 -1.73
CA CYS A 600 -11.92 11.48 -0.42
C CYS A 600 -11.52 10.29 0.47
N ASN A 601 -10.24 10.20 0.81
CA ASN A 601 -9.68 9.19 1.68
C ASN A 601 -9.61 9.73 3.11
N VAL A 602 -10.37 9.18 4.05
CA VAL A 602 -10.38 9.62 5.47
C VAL A 602 -9.28 8.91 6.26
N ARG A 603 -8.05 9.05 5.76
CA ARG A 603 -6.82 8.46 6.30
C ARG A 603 -5.60 9.21 5.77
N ALA A 604 -4.42 8.89 6.30
CA ALA A 604 -3.17 9.29 5.71
C ALA A 604 -3.08 8.78 4.26
N SER A 605 -2.59 9.63 3.36
CA SER A 605 -2.23 9.30 1.99
C SER A 605 -0.77 8.90 1.90
N ARG A 606 -0.37 8.40 0.72
CA ARG A 606 1.02 8.07 0.44
C ARG A 606 1.95 9.28 0.36
N THR A 607 1.38 10.47 0.12
CA THR A 607 2.10 11.73 -0.06
C THR A 607 2.42 12.43 1.26
N VAL A 608 1.83 12.00 2.38
CA VAL A 608 2.06 12.65 3.69
C VAL A 608 3.55 12.72 4.09
N PRO A 609 4.40 11.69 3.90
CA PRO A 609 5.83 11.80 4.18
C PRO A 609 6.51 12.86 3.30
N PHE A 610 6.18 12.91 2.00
CA PHE A 610 6.69 13.90 1.06
C PHE A 610 6.30 15.32 1.47
N VAL A 611 5.01 15.54 1.75
CA VAL A 611 4.48 16.82 2.23
C VAL A 611 5.14 17.23 3.54
N SER A 612 5.23 16.31 4.51
CA SER A 612 5.75 16.60 5.85
C SER A 612 7.23 16.99 5.81
N LYS A 613 8.03 16.31 4.98
CA LYS A 613 9.45 16.64 4.78
C LYS A 613 9.62 17.94 3.99
N THR A 614 8.75 18.20 3.01
CA THR A 614 8.84 19.41 2.18
C THR A 614 8.54 20.67 2.97
N PHE A 615 7.57 20.61 3.88
CA PHE A 615 7.19 21.76 4.69
C PHE A 615 7.86 21.81 6.06
N ASN A 616 8.69 20.81 6.39
CA ASN A 616 9.26 20.63 7.72
C ASN A 616 8.20 20.70 8.85
N VAL A 617 7.04 20.11 8.58
CA VAL A 617 5.91 20.02 9.52
C VAL A 617 5.42 18.58 9.49
N ASN A 618 5.46 17.91 10.63
CA ASN A 618 4.99 16.53 10.72
C ASN A 618 3.45 16.50 10.80
N PHE A 619 2.81 16.25 9.65
CA PHE A 619 1.34 16.20 9.55
C PHE A 619 0.75 15.08 10.42
N ILE A 620 1.45 13.95 10.53
CA ILE A 620 0.99 12.83 11.35
C ILE A 620 1.12 13.13 12.84
N GLU A 621 2.15 13.86 13.28
CA GLU A 621 2.22 14.32 14.66
C GLU A 621 1.00 15.17 15.03
N GLN A 622 0.66 16.15 14.19
CA GLN A 622 -0.54 16.97 14.40
C GLN A 622 -1.81 16.13 14.39
N ALA A 623 -1.94 15.22 13.42
CA ALA A 623 -3.09 14.33 13.32
C ALA A 623 -3.25 13.45 14.56
N THR A 624 -2.16 12.86 15.06
CA THR A 624 -2.16 12.03 16.26
C THR A 624 -2.52 12.83 17.50
N ARG A 625 -1.99 14.04 17.67
CA ARG A 625 -2.40 14.94 18.76
C ARG A 625 -3.89 15.26 18.71
N VAL A 626 -4.45 15.51 17.52
CA VAL A 626 -5.90 15.69 17.34
C VAL A 626 -6.68 14.43 17.72
N MET A 627 -6.24 13.25 17.29
CA MET A 627 -6.87 11.96 17.60
C MET A 627 -6.84 11.64 19.11
N LEU A 628 -5.81 12.10 19.82
CA LEU A 628 -5.68 12.02 21.28
C LEU A 628 -6.50 13.11 22.03
N GLY A 629 -7.17 14.02 21.30
CA GLY A 629 -7.97 15.10 21.89
C GLY A 629 -7.15 16.29 22.39
N GLN A 630 -5.87 16.39 22.02
CA GLN A 630 -5.02 17.52 22.41
C GLN A 630 -5.30 18.78 21.57
N GLU A 631 -5.01 19.93 22.16
CA GLU A 631 -5.02 21.21 21.45
C GLU A 631 -3.84 21.27 20.47
N VAL A 632 -4.14 21.48 19.18
CA VAL A 632 -3.13 21.68 18.13
C VAL A 632 -3.34 23.06 17.52
N SER A 633 -2.31 23.89 17.58
CA SER A 633 -2.31 25.19 16.94
C SER A 633 -2.35 25.05 15.42
N LYS A 634 -3.15 25.87 14.74
CA LYS A 634 -3.11 25.97 13.28
C LYS A 634 -1.72 26.45 12.86
N GLN A 635 -0.94 25.57 12.25
CA GLN A 635 0.27 25.97 11.55
C GLN A 635 -0.12 26.37 10.14
N LYS A 636 0.15 27.62 9.78
CA LYS A 636 -0.08 28.10 8.44
C LYS A 636 1.20 27.88 7.66
N VAL A 637 1.18 26.89 6.79
CA VAL A 637 2.24 26.68 5.81
C VAL A 637 1.78 27.35 4.53
N TYR A 638 2.44 28.44 4.12
CA TYR A 638 2.13 29.08 2.85
C TYR A 638 3.15 28.69 1.79
N ALA A 639 2.65 28.38 0.59
CA ALA A 639 3.50 28.03 -0.54
C ALA A 639 4.57 29.10 -0.88
N HIS A 640 4.30 30.38 -0.59
CA HIS A 640 5.24 31.48 -0.84
C HIS A 640 6.33 31.61 0.24
N ASP A 641 6.24 30.85 1.33
CA ASP A 641 7.26 30.84 2.39
C ASP A 641 8.50 30.03 1.96
N PHE A 642 8.44 29.30 0.84
CA PHE A 642 9.50 28.42 0.36
C PHE A 642 10.18 28.99 -0.88
N GLU A 643 11.51 29.10 -0.86
CA GLU A 643 12.36 29.49 -2.00
C GLU A 643 12.76 28.29 -2.87
N PHE A 644 12.09 27.16 -2.70
CA PHE A 644 12.36 25.93 -3.43
C PHE A 644 11.06 25.24 -3.86
N VAL A 645 11.19 24.35 -4.84
CA VAL A 645 10.15 23.42 -5.28
C VAL A 645 10.62 22.01 -4.99
N ALA A 646 9.74 21.20 -4.42
CA ALA A 646 9.94 19.78 -4.25
C ALA A 646 9.20 19.02 -5.36
N CYS A 647 9.88 18.02 -5.93
CA CYS A 647 9.33 17.15 -6.95
C CYS A 647 9.42 15.69 -6.49
N LYS A 648 8.28 15.01 -6.37
CA LYS A 648 8.21 13.56 -6.16
C LYS A 648 8.07 12.87 -7.51
N ALA A 649 8.90 11.87 -7.79
CA ALA A 649 8.78 11.02 -8.98
C ALA A 649 8.59 9.54 -8.59
N PRO A 650 7.75 8.79 -9.32
CA PRO A 650 7.55 7.36 -9.10
C PRO A 650 8.76 6.52 -9.55
N MET A 651 8.96 5.37 -8.93
CA MET A 651 9.92 4.35 -9.34
C MET A 651 9.19 3.10 -9.88
N PHE A 652 9.66 2.58 -11.00
CA PHE A 652 9.07 1.43 -11.67
C PHE A 652 10.03 0.24 -11.77
N SER A 653 9.46 -0.97 -11.74
CA SER A 653 10.21 -2.23 -11.84
C SER A 653 10.03 -2.98 -13.17
N PHE A 654 9.65 -2.28 -14.25
CA PHE A 654 9.35 -2.89 -15.56
C PHE A 654 10.48 -3.78 -16.12
N LEU A 655 11.75 -3.43 -15.89
CA LEU A 655 12.90 -4.24 -16.31
C LEU A 655 12.96 -5.61 -15.61
N ARG A 656 12.51 -5.69 -14.36
CA ARG A 656 12.48 -6.96 -13.59
C ARG A 656 11.34 -7.86 -14.04
N LEU A 657 10.30 -7.28 -14.64
CA LEU A 657 9.11 -7.98 -15.08
C LEU A 657 9.19 -8.21 -16.60
N SER A 658 9.73 -9.37 -16.98
CA SER A 658 9.76 -9.78 -18.39
C SER A 658 8.34 -9.80 -18.98
N GLY A 659 8.17 -9.16 -20.13
CA GLY A 659 6.88 -8.99 -20.80
C GLY A 659 6.07 -7.77 -20.34
N ALA A 660 6.46 -7.08 -19.26
CA ALA A 660 5.76 -5.87 -18.81
C ALA A 660 5.92 -4.74 -19.82
N ASP A 661 4.81 -4.10 -20.17
CA ASP A 661 4.78 -2.88 -20.97
C ASP A 661 5.08 -1.67 -20.08
N PRO A 662 6.14 -0.87 -20.37
CA PRO A 662 6.41 0.36 -19.64
C PRO A 662 5.42 1.44 -20.11
N HIS A 663 4.21 1.46 -19.57
CA HIS A 663 3.20 2.48 -19.84
C HIS A 663 2.57 2.97 -18.52
N LEU A 664 1.92 4.13 -18.56
CA LEU A 664 1.16 4.66 -17.43
C LEU A 664 -0.34 4.59 -17.74
N GLY A 665 -1.15 4.41 -16.71
CA GLY A 665 -2.60 4.35 -16.84
C GLY A 665 -3.33 4.52 -15.52
N VAL A 666 -4.60 4.13 -15.51
CA VAL A 666 -5.51 4.29 -14.37
C VAL A 666 -5.25 3.32 -13.23
N GLU A 667 -4.47 2.27 -13.49
CA GLU A 667 -4.02 1.32 -12.49
C GLU A 667 -2.57 1.61 -12.11
N MET A 668 -2.31 1.74 -10.81
CA MET A 668 -0.95 1.96 -10.29
C MET A 668 -0.03 0.75 -10.54
N GLN A 669 1.19 1.03 -10.98
CA GLN A 669 2.24 0.05 -11.29
C GLN A 669 3.60 0.36 -10.64
N SER A 670 3.79 1.56 -10.08
CA SER A 670 5.02 1.94 -9.38
C SER A 670 5.21 1.19 -8.07
N THR A 671 6.47 0.96 -7.73
CA THR A 671 6.91 0.17 -6.55
C THR A 671 7.53 1.04 -5.46
N GLY A 672 7.69 2.34 -5.70
CA GLY A 672 8.32 3.27 -4.78
C GLY A 672 8.36 4.68 -5.35
N GLU A 673 9.04 5.58 -4.66
CA GLU A 673 9.13 6.99 -5.02
C GLU A 673 10.46 7.59 -4.58
N VAL A 674 10.83 8.69 -5.24
CA VAL A 674 11.94 9.56 -4.85
C VAL A 674 11.40 10.99 -4.74
N ALA A 675 12.01 11.80 -3.89
CA ALA A 675 11.72 13.21 -3.78
C ALA A 675 13.01 14.02 -3.87
N CYS A 676 13.00 15.07 -4.69
CA CYS A 676 14.13 15.97 -4.87
C CYS A 676 13.68 17.43 -4.74
N PHE A 677 14.61 18.28 -4.31
CA PHE A 677 14.41 19.72 -4.16
C PHE A 677 15.23 20.48 -5.21
N GLY A 678 14.69 21.59 -5.69
CA GLY A 678 15.41 22.53 -6.55
C GLY A 678 14.88 23.94 -6.34
N HIS A 679 15.62 24.95 -6.80
CA HIS A 679 15.18 26.35 -6.70
C HIS A 679 13.95 26.64 -7.57
N ASN A 680 13.73 25.82 -8.58
CA ASN A 680 12.53 25.88 -9.40
C ASN A 680 12.04 24.47 -9.78
N ALA A 681 10.88 24.43 -10.41
CA ALA A 681 10.23 23.17 -10.80
C ALA A 681 11.05 22.36 -11.82
N HIS A 682 11.77 23.01 -12.73
CA HIS A 682 12.59 22.33 -13.75
C HIS A 682 13.77 21.59 -13.13
N GLU A 683 14.49 22.24 -12.22
CA GLU A 683 15.61 21.64 -11.51
C GLU A 683 15.14 20.47 -10.62
N ALA A 684 14.10 20.69 -9.82
CA ALA A 684 13.52 19.66 -8.97
C ALA A 684 13.05 18.45 -9.81
N PHE A 685 12.41 18.71 -10.95
CA PHE A 685 11.94 17.70 -11.89
C PHE A 685 13.09 16.88 -12.47
N LEU A 686 14.14 17.51 -13.02
CA LEU A 686 15.27 16.77 -13.58
C LEU A 686 16.02 15.96 -12.52
N LYS A 687 16.23 16.51 -11.31
CA LYS A 687 16.81 15.74 -10.18
C LYS A 687 15.96 14.51 -9.86
N SER A 688 14.63 14.67 -9.82
CA SER A 688 13.71 13.57 -9.50
C SER A 688 13.73 12.46 -10.57
N LEU A 689 13.88 12.81 -11.86
CA LEU A 689 14.06 11.83 -12.93
C LEU A 689 15.40 11.08 -12.84
N ILE A 690 16.49 11.75 -12.48
CA ILE A 690 17.79 11.09 -12.25
C ILE A 690 17.66 10.10 -11.09
N ALA A 691 17.08 10.55 -9.97
CA ALA A 691 16.93 9.78 -8.76
C ALA A 691 16.02 8.55 -8.94
N SER A 692 14.98 8.64 -9.80
CA SER A 692 14.10 7.51 -10.12
C SER A 692 14.73 6.48 -11.07
N GLY A 693 15.95 6.74 -11.54
CA GLY A 693 16.73 5.84 -12.40
C GLY A 693 16.54 6.09 -13.91
N VAL A 694 15.78 7.11 -14.30
CA VAL A 694 15.64 7.50 -15.71
C VAL A 694 16.98 8.00 -16.23
N GLN A 695 17.37 7.52 -17.41
CA GLN A 695 18.70 7.73 -17.99
C GLN A 695 18.87 9.12 -18.63
N ILE A 696 18.45 10.19 -17.95
CA ILE A 696 18.43 11.54 -18.51
C ILE A 696 19.83 12.15 -18.71
N SER A 697 20.84 11.68 -17.96
CA SER A 697 22.21 12.19 -18.12
C SER A 697 22.78 11.93 -19.52
N LYS A 698 22.26 10.93 -20.22
CA LYS A 698 22.67 10.58 -21.61
C LYS A 698 22.15 11.55 -22.67
N ILE A 699 21.25 12.46 -22.28
CA ILE A 699 20.57 13.41 -23.18
C ILE A 699 20.82 14.87 -22.79
N PHE A 700 21.78 15.14 -21.89
CA PHE A 700 22.26 16.50 -21.63
C PHE A 700 23.10 17.06 -22.77
N GLU A 701 23.71 16.17 -23.56
CA GLU A 701 24.33 16.53 -24.82
C GLU A 701 23.38 16.22 -26.00
N PRO A 702 23.45 16.99 -27.09
CA PRO A 702 22.56 16.81 -28.23
C PRO A 702 22.64 15.39 -28.82
N CYS A 703 21.49 14.75 -28.99
CA CYS A 703 21.40 13.37 -29.48
C CYS A 703 20.22 13.16 -30.43
N GLY A 704 20.03 11.92 -30.91
CA GLY A 704 18.81 11.55 -31.62
C GLY A 704 17.61 11.42 -30.67
N VAL A 705 16.49 12.04 -31.04
CA VAL A 705 15.20 11.99 -30.33
C VAL A 705 14.18 11.30 -31.22
N LEU A 706 13.48 10.28 -30.73
CA LEU A 706 12.38 9.63 -31.42
C LEU A 706 11.03 10.10 -30.87
N LEU A 707 10.17 10.60 -31.77
CA LEU A 707 8.79 10.96 -31.51
C LEU A 707 7.82 9.90 -32.07
N ALA A 708 7.21 9.12 -31.19
CA ALA A 708 6.19 8.12 -31.50
C ALA A 708 4.88 8.46 -30.78
N LEU A 709 4.07 9.32 -31.41
CA LEU A 709 2.99 10.03 -30.73
C LEU A 709 1.59 9.63 -31.22
N ASN A 710 0.63 9.64 -30.31
CA ASN A 710 -0.80 9.53 -30.63
C ASN A 710 -1.30 10.81 -31.28
N PRO A 711 -2.40 10.77 -32.06
CA PRO A 711 -2.95 11.93 -32.75
C PRO A 711 -3.15 13.18 -31.87
N LYS A 712 -3.67 13.00 -30.64
CA LYS A 712 -3.96 14.11 -29.70
C LYS A 712 -2.70 14.86 -29.23
N ASP A 713 -1.58 14.16 -29.15
CA ASP A 713 -0.35 14.67 -28.55
C ASP A 713 0.55 15.39 -29.57
N LYS A 714 0.35 15.14 -30.87
CA LYS A 714 1.20 15.69 -31.95
C LYS A 714 1.18 17.22 -32.00
N ALA A 715 0.02 17.84 -31.76
CA ALA A 715 -0.13 19.29 -31.80
C ALA A 715 0.62 19.98 -30.64
N ALA A 716 0.69 19.34 -29.47
CA ALA A 716 1.42 19.86 -28.32
C ALA A 716 2.93 19.87 -28.61
N VAL A 717 3.49 18.75 -29.09
CA VAL A 717 4.93 18.64 -29.39
C VAL A 717 5.38 19.53 -30.54
N ALA A 718 4.50 19.80 -31.51
CA ALA A 718 4.84 20.67 -32.64
C ALA A 718 5.35 22.06 -32.19
N LYS A 719 4.83 22.59 -31.08
CA LYS A 719 5.25 23.88 -30.49
C LYS A 719 6.67 23.84 -29.90
N TYR A 720 7.16 22.66 -29.56
CA TYR A 720 8.44 22.43 -28.89
C TYR A 720 9.57 22.00 -29.84
N LEU A 721 9.27 21.78 -31.12
CA LEU A 721 10.29 21.46 -32.12
C LEU A 721 11.39 22.53 -32.25
N PRO A 722 11.10 23.85 -32.18
CA PRO A 722 12.15 24.87 -32.25
C PRO A 722 13.16 24.76 -31.10
N LEU A 723 12.71 24.42 -29.89
CA LEU A 723 13.58 24.27 -28.72
C LEU A 723 14.54 23.09 -28.89
N LEU A 724 14.02 21.96 -29.37
CA LEU A 724 14.84 20.77 -29.68
C LEU A 724 15.88 21.04 -30.77
N ASP A 725 15.50 21.76 -31.82
CA ASP A 725 16.39 22.13 -32.93
C ASP A 725 17.47 23.12 -32.47
N GLU A 726 17.12 24.13 -31.67
CA GLU A 726 18.07 25.10 -31.12
C GLU A 726 19.11 24.44 -30.19
N MET A 727 18.68 23.46 -29.39
CA MET A 727 19.58 22.64 -28.58
C MET A 727 20.42 21.67 -29.42
N GLY A 728 20.15 21.51 -30.73
CA GLY A 728 20.92 20.66 -31.64
C GLY A 728 20.51 19.19 -31.69
N PHE A 729 19.34 18.82 -31.15
CA PHE A 729 18.85 17.44 -31.20
C PHE A 729 18.48 17.02 -32.62
N LYS A 730 18.81 15.78 -33.01
CA LYS A 730 18.37 15.19 -34.28
C LYS A 730 16.98 14.60 -34.10
N ILE A 731 15.98 15.20 -34.74
CA ILE A 731 14.58 14.81 -34.54
C ILE A 731 14.20 13.69 -35.52
N PHE A 732 13.84 12.54 -34.97
CA PHE A 732 13.28 11.41 -35.67
C PHE A 732 11.81 11.21 -35.27
N ALA A 733 11.00 10.69 -36.18
CA ALA A 733 9.61 10.40 -35.87
C ALA A 733 9.08 9.17 -36.61
N THR A 734 8.08 8.50 -36.04
CA THR A 734 7.31 7.48 -36.77
C THR A 734 6.58 8.12 -37.96
N HIS A 735 6.36 7.39 -39.05
CA HIS A 735 5.84 7.95 -40.31
C HIS A 735 4.60 8.85 -40.14
N GLY A 736 3.59 8.40 -39.37
CA GLY A 736 2.38 9.20 -39.12
C GLY A 736 2.59 10.42 -38.22
N THR A 737 3.63 10.41 -37.40
CA THR A 737 4.03 11.57 -36.57
C THR A 737 4.84 12.55 -37.43
N ALA A 738 5.82 12.05 -38.19
CA ALA A 738 6.63 12.85 -39.12
C ALA A 738 5.76 13.61 -40.11
N SER A 739 4.80 12.93 -40.75
CA SER A 739 3.91 13.55 -41.74
C SER A 739 3.11 14.73 -41.17
N PHE A 740 2.64 14.61 -39.92
CA PHE A 740 1.90 15.67 -39.25
C PHE A 740 2.81 16.83 -38.84
N LEU A 741 3.98 16.52 -38.27
CA LEU A 741 4.93 17.54 -37.82
C LEU A 741 5.48 18.34 -39.00
N GLU A 742 5.77 17.69 -40.14
CA GLU A 742 6.13 18.35 -41.40
C GLU A 742 5.05 19.31 -41.89
N ALA A 743 3.77 18.91 -41.82
CA ALA A 743 2.66 19.76 -42.21
C ALA A 743 2.40 20.92 -41.24
N SER A 744 2.81 20.78 -39.97
CA SER A 744 2.51 21.74 -38.89
C SER A 744 3.69 22.66 -38.56
N LYS A 745 4.75 22.68 -39.38
CA LYS A 745 5.92 23.53 -39.14
C LYS A 745 5.54 25.03 -39.23
N PRO A 746 6.06 25.89 -38.34
CA PRO A 746 5.92 27.33 -38.49
C PRO A 746 6.44 27.80 -39.87
N GLN A 747 5.70 28.68 -40.55
CA GLN A 747 6.16 29.29 -41.80
C GLN A 747 7.40 30.17 -41.55
N ARG A 748 8.41 30.03 -42.41
CA ARG A 748 9.77 30.57 -42.28
C ARG A 748 9.85 32.11 -42.16
N ASN A 749 10.80 32.59 -41.36
CA ASN A 749 11.54 33.84 -41.63
C ASN A 749 12.84 33.52 -42.40
N ALA A 750 13.27 34.42 -43.29
CA ALA A 750 14.26 34.20 -44.36
C ALA A 750 15.69 33.77 -43.95
N ASN A 751 16.02 33.70 -42.65
CA ASN A 751 17.38 33.46 -42.16
C ASN A 751 17.58 32.17 -41.34
N ASN A 752 16.61 31.25 -41.25
CA ASN A 752 16.78 30.01 -40.49
C ASN A 752 16.57 28.75 -41.34
N SER A 753 17.48 27.77 -41.23
CA SER A 753 17.32 26.44 -41.84
C SER A 753 16.02 25.79 -41.35
N ALA A 754 15.28 25.10 -42.22
CA ALA A 754 14.07 24.42 -41.80
C ALA A 754 14.40 23.28 -40.83
N ILE A 755 13.73 23.23 -39.68
CA ILE A 755 13.79 22.12 -38.72
C ILE A 755 13.57 20.81 -39.50
N CYS A 756 14.47 19.84 -39.38
CA CYS A 756 14.40 18.58 -40.13
C CYS A 756 13.80 17.48 -39.24
N VAL A 757 12.66 16.90 -39.64
CA VAL A 757 12.08 15.73 -38.96
C VAL A 757 12.31 14.51 -39.85
N THR A 758 13.18 13.61 -39.43
CA THR A 758 13.53 12.42 -40.22
C THR A 758 12.52 11.30 -39.96
N PRO A 759 11.74 10.84 -40.97
CA PRO A 759 10.86 9.70 -40.80
C PRO A 759 11.69 8.43 -40.63
N LEU A 760 11.54 7.74 -39.49
CA LEU A 760 12.06 6.38 -39.32
C LEU A 760 11.10 5.36 -39.94
N ALA A 761 11.65 4.20 -40.33
CA ALA A 761 11.04 3.14 -41.13
C ALA A 761 9.51 2.92 -40.95
N LYS A 762 8.83 2.45 -42.01
CA LYS A 762 7.41 2.09 -41.96
C LYS A 762 7.09 0.95 -40.97
N SER A 763 8.08 0.10 -40.65
CA SER A 763 7.94 -1.01 -39.71
C SER A 763 8.55 -0.69 -38.35
N ALA A 764 7.99 -1.30 -37.28
CA ALA A 764 8.50 -1.16 -35.93
C ALA A 764 9.97 -1.62 -35.79
N ASP A 765 10.38 -2.61 -36.58
CA ASP A 765 11.71 -3.20 -36.50
C ASP A 765 12.81 -2.21 -36.89
N GLY A 766 12.57 -1.32 -37.88
CA GLY A 766 13.55 -0.29 -38.23
C GLY A 766 13.71 0.78 -37.15
N VAL A 767 12.65 1.08 -36.40
CA VAL A 767 12.70 1.99 -35.24
C VAL A 767 13.48 1.34 -34.10
N VAL A 768 13.24 0.05 -33.84
CA VAL A 768 13.95 -0.77 -32.85
C VAL A 768 15.45 -0.85 -33.18
N SER A 769 15.83 -0.99 -34.45
CA SER A 769 17.24 -0.97 -34.86
C SER A 769 17.92 0.37 -34.53
N ALA A 770 17.29 1.51 -34.84
CA ALA A 770 17.85 2.83 -34.54
C ALA A 770 18.09 3.07 -33.03
N ILE A 771 17.23 2.51 -32.18
CA ILE A 771 17.40 2.51 -30.72
C ILE A 771 18.55 1.58 -30.30
N THR A 772 18.66 0.41 -30.93
CA THR A 772 19.69 -0.60 -30.62
C THR A 772 21.09 -0.13 -31.00
N GLU A 773 21.21 0.54 -32.15
CA GLU A 773 22.44 1.13 -32.67
C GLU A 773 22.84 2.42 -31.93
N LYS A 774 22.04 2.85 -30.93
CA LYS A 774 22.25 4.07 -30.13
C LYS A 774 22.23 5.38 -30.93
N THR A 775 21.67 5.36 -32.14
CA THR A 775 21.40 6.56 -32.95
C THR A 775 20.38 7.47 -32.26
N VAL A 776 19.43 6.87 -31.54
CA VAL A 776 18.43 7.55 -30.70
C VAL A 776 18.74 7.27 -29.23
N LYS A 777 18.79 8.33 -28.40
CA LYS A 777 18.99 8.21 -26.94
C LYS A 777 17.78 8.71 -26.13
N LEU A 778 16.91 9.55 -26.71
CA LEU A 778 15.63 9.96 -26.12
C LEU A 778 14.48 9.38 -26.93
N VAL A 779 13.56 8.68 -26.28
CA VAL A 779 12.35 8.12 -26.88
C VAL A 779 11.14 8.71 -26.16
N ILE A 780 10.33 9.48 -26.89
CA ILE A 780 9.03 9.97 -26.43
C ILE A 780 7.96 9.13 -27.13
N CYS A 781 7.32 8.23 -26.39
CA CYS A 781 6.35 7.28 -26.92
C CYS A 781 5.07 7.25 -26.09
N THR A 782 4.04 7.97 -26.54
CA THR A 782 2.75 8.05 -25.85
C THR A 782 1.92 6.77 -26.10
N PRO A 783 1.43 6.07 -25.06
CA PRO A 783 0.68 4.83 -25.22
C PRO A 783 -0.72 5.08 -25.78
N SER A 784 -1.22 4.16 -26.61
CA SER A 784 -2.58 4.20 -27.15
C SER A 784 -3.51 3.26 -26.38
N SER A 785 -4.82 3.47 -26.40
CA SER A 785 -5.79 2.55 -25.78
C SER A 785 -5.71 1.12 -26.32
N ARG A 786 -5.22 0.96 -27.55
CA ARG A 786 -4.96 -0.35 -28.18
C ARG A 786 -3.72 -1.06 -27.64
N ASP A 787 -2.84 -0.38 -26.92
CA ASP A 787 -1.63 -0.99 -26.35
C ASP A 787 -1.95 -1.99 -25.22
N SER A 788 -3.14 -1.86 -24.62
CA SER A 788 -3.65 -2.84 -23.66
C SER A 788 -3.99 -4.22 -24.26
N ALA A 789 -3.86 -4.40 -25.59
CA ALA A 789 -4.17 -5.64 -26.31
C ALA A 789 -2.95 -6.54 -26.62
N GLY A 790 -1.75 -6.24 -26.11
CA GLY A 790 -0.57 -7.10 -26.22
C GLY A 790 0.66 -6.43 -26.84
N GLN A 791 1.51 -7.18 -27.55
CA GLN A 791 2.79 -6.73 -28.10
C GLN A 791 2.65 -5.81 -29.33
N THR A 792 2.04 -4.64 -29.16
CA THR A 792 1.89 -3.65 -30.23
C THR A 792 3.24 -3.08 -30.69
N PRO A 793 3.30 -2.38 -31.84
CA PRO A 793 4.48 -1.61 -32.23
C PRO A 793 4.95 -0.63 -31.14
N GLY A 794 4.02 0.00 -30.43
CA GLY A 794 4.31 0.89 -29.30
C GLY A 794 5.01 0.15 -28.16
N TYR A 795 4.47 -1.01 -27.75
CA TYR A 795 5.10 -1.89 -26.77
C TYR A 795 6.56 -2.22 -27.14
N LYS A 796 6.81 -2.63 -28.39
CA LYS A 796 8.17 -2.99 -28.85
C LYS A 796 9.14 -1.82 -28.75
N ILE A 797 8.70 -0.61 -29.10
CA ILE A 797 9.52 0.62 -29.00
C ILE A 797 9.84 0.93 -27.54
N ARG A 798 8.83 0.98 -26.66
CA ARG A 798 9.00 1.28 -25.23
C ARG A 798 9.88 0.25 -24.53
N ARG A 799 9.59 -1.03 -24.74
CA ARG A 799 10.37 -2.13 -24.16
C ARG A 799 11.82 -2.07 -24.61
N LYS A 800 12.07 -1.87 -25.92
CA LYS A 800 13.43 -1.79 -26.43
C LYS A 800 14.20 -0.59 -25.87
N ALA A 801 13.55 0.58 -25.79
CA ALA A 801 14.16 1.78 -25.22
C ALA A 801 14.63 1.53 -23.78
N LEU A 802 13.80 0.88 -22.96
CA LEU A 802 14.14 0.54 -21.59
C LEU A 802 15.29 -0.48 -21.52
N GLU A 803 15.26 -1.54 -22.33
CA GLU A 803 16.28 -2.59 -22.38
C GLU A 803 17.65 -2.12 -22.88
N THR A 804 17.69 -1.17 -23.81
CA THR A 804 18.95 -0.59 -24.32
C THR A 804 19.46 0.56 -23.44
N GLY A 805 18.68 0.97 -22.43
CA GLY A 805 19.01 2.06 -21.51
C GLY A 805 18.90 3.45 -22.16
N ALA A 806 18.05 3.61 -23.17
CA ALA A 806 17.66 4.93 -23.68
C ALA A 806 16.74 5.64 -22.65
N CYS A 807 16.72 6.97 -22.68
CA CYS A 807 15.77 7.75 -21.90
C CYS A 807 14.38 7.57 -22.50
N LEU A 808 13.46 6.94 -21.77
CA LEU A 808 12.09 6.69 -22.19
C LEU A 808 11.13 7.59 -21.42
N ILE A 809 10.33 8.38 -22.15
CA ILE A 809 9.21 9.14 -21.60
C ILE A 809 7.92 8.71 -22.31
N VAL A 810 6.90 8.39 -21.52
CA VAL A 810 5.65 7.80 -22.03
C VAL A 810 4.43 8.69 -21.82
N ASN A 811 4.57 9.78 -21.07
CA ASN A 811 3.51 10.76 -20.85
C ASN A 811 3.86 12.07 -21.56
N MET A 812 2.86 12.70 -22.19
CA MET A 812 3.07 13.92 -22.95
C MET A 812 3.42 15.11 -22.04
N GLN A 813 2.73 15.30 -20.93
CA GLN A 813 3.03 16.42 -20.03
C GLN A 813 4.44 16.31 -19.42
N GLN A 814 4.87 15.11 -19.05
CA GLN A 814 6.26 14.87 -18.65
C GLN A 814 7.25 15.21 -19.77
N ALA A 815 6.95 14.84 -21.01
CA ALA A 815 7.84 15.12 -22.14
C ALA A 815 7.93 16.62 -22.44
N LEU A 816 6.85 17.38 -22.30
CA LEU A 816 6.89 18.85 -22.41
C LEU A 816 7.74 19.46 -21.29
N MET A 817 7.47 19.08 -20.04
CA MET A 817 8.25 19.51 -18.87
C MET A 817 9.74 19.17 -19.00
N LEU A 818 10.07 18.00 -19.56
CA LEU A 818 11.45 17.60 -19.83
C LEU A 818 12.10 18.52 -20.86
N ILE A 819 11.43 18.83 -21.96
CA ILE A 819 12.00 19.70 -23.01
C ILE A 819 12.20 21.12 -22.45
N ASP A 820 11.24 21.66 -21.71
CA ASP A 820 11.36 22.97 -21.06
C ASP A 820 12.54 22.99 -20.07
N ALA A 821 12.65 21.97 -19.21
CA ALA A 821 13.73 21.89 -18.23
C ALA A 821 15.11 21.72 -18.87
N LEU A 822 15.22 20.94 -19.96
CA LEU A 822 16.46 20.81 -20.73
C LEU A 822 16.83 22.13 -21.42
N TYR A 823 15.86 22.86 -21.95
CA TYR A 823 16.08 24.14 -22.61
C TYR A 823 16.52 25.23 -21.61
N GLU A 824 15.93 25.26 -20.42
CA GLU A 824 16.37 26.16 -19.35
C GLU A 824 17.82 25.84 -18.93
N LYS A 825 18.13 24.56 -18.69
CA LYS A 825 19.50 24.12 -18.41
C LYS A 825 20.47 24.57 -19.52
N PHE A 826 20.15 24.30 -20.78
CA PHE A 826 20.96 24.70 -21.93
C PHE A 826 21.19 26.21 -21.97
N THR A 827 20.16 27.00 -21.70
CA THR A 827 20.22 28.46 -21.72
C THR A 827 21.07 29.00 -20.58
N LEU A 828 20.91 28.49 -19.37
CA LEU A 828 21.70 28.91 -18.19
C LEU A 828 23.18 28.56 -18.34
N GLU A 829 23.48 27.34 -18.79
CA GLU A 829 24.87 26.91 -19.01
C GLU A 829 25.56 27.74 -20.10
N ARG A 830 24.84 28.13 -21.17
CA ARG A 830 25.37 29.06 -22.18
C ARG A 830 25.62 30.47 -21.65
N GLN A 831 24.91 30.88 -20.59
CA GLN A 831 25.15 32.14 -19.88
C GLN A 831 26.27 32.02 -18.83
N GLY A 832 26.89 30.85 -18.68
CA GLY A 832 27.90 30.60 -17.64
C GLY A 832 27.33 30.52 -16.22
N LYS A 833 26.02 30.22 -16.10
CA LYS A 833 25.34 30.01 -14.81
C LYS A 833 25.15 28.51 -14.56
N ASP A 834 25.33 28.09 -13.33
CA ASP A 834 25.07 26.72 -12.92
C ASP A 834 23.56 26.46 -12.85
N PHE A 835 23.13 25.34 -13.44
CA PHE A 835 21.75 24.86 -13.35
C PHE A 835 21.51 24.02 -12.09
N TRP A 836 22.55 23.30 -11.64
CA TRP A 836 22.43 22.35 -10.54
C TRP A 836 22.89 22.93 -9.21
N THR A 837 22.08 22.72 -8.20
CA THR A 837 22.38 22.99 -6.80
C THR A 837 22.32 21.71 -5.99
N LEU A 838 23.08 21.64 -4.90
CA LEU A 838 23.20 20.43 -4.09
C LEU A 838 23.17 20.81 -2.62
N ASP A 839 21.94 20.97 -2.13
CA ASP A 839 21.66 21.36 -0.76
C ASP A 839 21.22 20.15 0.07
N SER A 840 21.67 20.10 1.31
CA SER A 840 21.09 19.20 2.30
C SER A 840 19.64 19.62 2.62
N TRP A 841 18.84 18.68 3.09
CA TRP A 841 17.48 18.99 3.54
C TRP A 841 17.46 20.10 4.61
N GLN A 842 18.46 20.14 5.49
CA GLN A 842 18.61 21.21 6.47
C GLN A 842 18.91 22.56 5.81
N GLU A 843 19.73 22.60 4.76
CA GLU A 843 20.07 23.84 4.03
C GLU A 843 18.86 24.42 3.31
N CYS A 844 18.04 23.60 2.67
CA CYS A 844 16.77 24.03 2.08
C CYS A 844 15.85 24.74 3.09
N HIS A 845 15.95 24.40 4.38
CA HIS A 845 15.13 24.95 5.46
C HIS A 845 15.88 25.94 6.38
N ARG A 846 17.14 26.30 6.08
CA ARG A 846 17.92 27.28 6.86
C ARG A 846 17.60 28.73 6.49
N ILE A 847 16.85 28.96 5.42
CA ILE A 847 16.49 30.31 4.95
C ILE A 847 15.07 30.63 5.46
N GLY A 848 15.01 31.45 6.51
CA GLY A 848 13.78 31.87 7.19
C GLY A 848 14.10 32.62 8.49
#